data_AF-A0A7V5R5Z2-F1
#
_entry.id   AF-A0A7V5R5Z2-F1
#
_cell.length_a   1.000
_cell.length_b   1.000
_cell.length_c   1.000
_cell.angle_alpha   90.00
_cell.angle_beta   90.00
_cell.angle_gamma   90.00
#
_symmetry.space_group_name_H-M   'P 1'
#
loop_
_entity.id
_entity.type
_entity.pdbx_description
1 polymer ?
#
loop_
_entity_poly.entity_id
_entity_poly.type
_entity_poly.pdbx_seq_one_letter_code
_entity_poly.pdbx_strand_id
1 'polypeptide(L)'
;VEKYVARDSGACLLAGGDGIVEDADANRVVVRYDEPGTDGFETGVGVYRLSKYKKSNQNTCFNQRALVLPGERVKKGDVLADGPSSEMGELALGKNVTIAFMPWRGYNFEDSILINERLLKEDTFTSVHVEIFETMARDTKLGKEEITRDIPNIGDEALRNLDDSGIVRIGADVKAGDMLVGKVTPKGETMLSPEEKLLRAIFGEKAGDVKDSSLRVPPGIEGVVIDAKVFSRKGVDKDERSLMIEELEVERLNRDMDDELKSLKKGVRKELSSLLVGRTAKSDIKDKEGNVLVKLGKKITDSALEEIGFFDLYGLDFSERKKYEDEINAIFGRYKNQAALVRSRYEGIVERMEKGDDLPPGVVKMVKIYVATKRKLSVGDKMAGRHGNKGVVSRLLPEEDMPFFADGTTVDLVLNPLGVPSRMNVGQVLECHLGFAAKKLGEQLEKLCREHEVDELKKRLQSIYSDEEYEHLTDGLDDDALIDMGRKFFRGLHVATPVFDGASEAEIRSMLVEAGVDEVGQSTLYDGLTGDKFDNQVTVGVMYVLKLHHLVDNKIHARSTGPYSLVTQQPLGGKAQFGGQRLGEMEVWAMEAYGAAYTLKEFLTVKSDDVEGRTTMYEKIVKGNNFLVTGLPESFHVLVKELKGLCLDVELLED
;
A
#
# COMPACT_ATOMS: atom_id res chain seq x y z
N VAL A 1 -16.44 -16.88 -4.78
CA VAL A 1 -16.89 -15.69 -3.99
C VAL A 1 -15.96 -14.50 -4.20
N GLU A 2 -14.67 -14.77 -4.28
CA GLU A 2 -13.53 -13.92 -4.51
C GLU A 2 -13.74 -12.92 -5.65
N LYS A 3 -14.20 -13.40 -6.82
CA LYS A 3 -14.55 -12.56 -7.98
C LYS A 3 -15.61 -11.51 -7.66
N TYR A 4 -16.68 -11.88 -6.96
CA TYR A 4 -17.76 -10.96 -6.60
C TYR A 4 -17.27 -9.92 -5.60
N VAL A 5 -16.54 -10.35 -4.55
CA VAL A 5 -16.01 -9.44 -3.54
C VAL A 5 -15.04 -8.43 -4.14
N ALA A 6 -14.13 -8.87 -5.02
CA ALA A 6 -13.16 -7.98 -5.66
C ALA A 6 -13.86 -6.93 -6.55
N ARG A 7 -14.84 -7.35 -7.36
CA ARG A 7 -15.58 -6.47 -8.29
C ARG A 7 -16.52 -5.50 -7.57
N ASP A 8 -17.28 -5.99 -6.58
CA ASP A 8 -18.29 -5.18 -5.88
C ASP A 8 -17.69 -4.24 -4.83
N SER A 9 -16.44 -4.48 -4.40
CA SER A 9 -15.75 -3.63 -3.41
C SER A 9 -15.39 -2.22 -3.90
N GLY A 10 -15.36 -1.99 -5.22
CA GLY A 10 -14.84 -0.78 -5.82
C GLY A 10 -13.31 -0.64 -5.75
N ALA A 11 -12.58 -1.68 -5.32
CA ALA A 11 -11.12 -1.70 -5.34
C ALA A 11 -10.57 -1.91 -6.76
N CYS A 12 -11.22 -2.80 -7.51
CA CYS A 12 -10.93 -3.02 -8.93
C CYS A 12 -11.60 -1.93 -9.79
N LEU A 13 -10.93 -1.54 -10.86
CA LEU A 13 -11.52 -0.69 -11.88
C LEU A 13 -12.27 -1.57 -12.89
N LEU A 14 -13.57 -1.33 -13.04
CA LEU A 14 -14.42 -2.07 -13.98
C LEU A 14 -14.75 -1.22 -15.20
N ALA A 15 -14.95 -1.88 -16.35
CA ALA A 15 -15.45 -1.24 -17.57
C ALA A 15 -16.93 -0.87 -17.40
N GLY A 16 -17.26 0.38 -17.70
CA GLY A 16 -18.63 0.90 -17.60
C GLY A 16 -19.59 0.38 -18.69
N GLY A 17 -19.05 -0.09 -19.81
CA GLY A 17 -19.79 -0.60 -20.96
C GLY A 17 -18.88 -1.39 -21.91
N ASP A 18 -19.42 -1.76 -23.06
CA ASP A 18 -18.68 -2.48 -24.10
C ASP A 18 -17.82 -1.50 -24.91
N GLY A 19 -16.57 -1.86 -25.18
CA GLY A 19 -15.64 -0.96 -25.86
C GLY A 19 -14.29 -1.58 -26.20
N ILE A 20 -13.38 -0.75 -26.68
CA ILE A 20 -12.01 -1.12 -27.03
C ILE A 20 -11.02 -0.25 -26.26
N VAL A 21 -10.01 -0.88 -25.66
CA VAL A 21 -8.92 -0.19 -24.96
C VAL A 21 -8.04 0.49 -26.00
N GLU A 22 -7.96 1.82 -25.97
CA GLU A 22 -7.10 2.58 -26.89
C GLU A 22 -5.66 2.68 -26.39
N ASP A 23 -5.53 2.91 -25.09
CA ASP A 23 -4.26 3.13 -24.42
C ASP A 23 -4.34 2.59 -22.99
N ALA A 24 -3.27 1.98 -22.54
CA ALA A 24 -3.16 1.41 -21.21
C ALA A 24 -1.74 1.64 -20.70
N ASP A 25 -1.62 2.43 -19.64
CA ASP A 25 -0.37 2.69 -18.97
C ASP A 25 -0.47 2.38 -17.46
N ALA A 26 0.64 2.56 -16.73
CA ALA A 26 0.66 2.25 -15.31
C ALA A 26 -0.19 3.20 -14.44
N ASN A 27 -0.58 4.37 -14.96
CA ASN A 27 -1.25 5.47 -14.27
C ASN A 27 -2.69 5.70 -14.73
N ARG A 28 -3.06 5.27 -15.93
CA ARG A 28 -4.37 5.45 -16.54
C ARG A 28 -4.68 4.39 -17.59
N VAL A 29 -5.98 4.21 -17.85
CA VAL A 29 -6.52 3.34 -18.91
C VAL A 29 -7.52 4.16 -19.70
N VAL A 30 -7.40 4.17 -21.03
CA VAL A 30 -8.31 4.88 -21.94
C VAL A 30 -9.14 3.86 -22.71
N VAL A 31 -10.45 3.90 -22.51
CA VAL A 31 -11.41 3.00 -23.15
C VAL A 31 -12.32 3.81 -24.07
N ARG A 32 -12.44 3.38 -25.32
CA ARG A 32 -13.45 3.91 -26.24
C ARG A 32 -14.67 2.99 -26.20
N TYR A 33 -15.76 3.49 -25.65
CA TYR A 33 -17.03 2.79 -25.58
C TYR A 33 -17.78 2.83 -26.91
N ASP A 34 -18.54 1.77 -27.18
CA ASP A 34 -19.39 1.67 -28.37
C ASP A 34 -20.58 2.67 -28.26
N GLU A 35 -21.09 2.90 -27.05
CA GLU A 35 -22.18 3.85 -26.76
C GLU A 35 -21.69 5.12 -26.02
N PRO A 36 -21.98 6.34 -26.53
CA PRO A 36 -21.71 7.60 -25.84
C PRO A 36 -22.54 7.74 -24.56
N GLY A 37 -21.98 8.39 -23.53
CA GLY A 37 -22.65 8.59 -22.23
C GLY A 37 -22.45 7.47 -21.21
N THR A 38 -21.71 6.43 -21.59
CA THR A 38 -21.32 5.33 -20.69
C THR A 38 -20.46 5.86 -19.53
N ASP A 39 -20.81 5.49 -18.30
CA ASP A 39 -20.07 5.83 -17.07
C ASP A 39 -19.85 7.34 -16.84
N GLY A 40 -20.78 8.16 -17.32
CA GLY A 40 -20.71 9.63 -17.21
C GLY A 40 -19.80 10.29 -18.25
N PHE A 41 -19.20 9.53 -19.17
CA PHE A 41 -18.41 10.06 -20.28
C PHE A 41 -19.30 10.33 -21.50
N GLU A 42 -19.81 11.57 -21.60
CA GLU A 42 -20.68 12.03 -22.70
C GLU A 42 -20.03 11.90 -24.10
N THR A 43 -18.71 11.80 -24.14
CA THR A 43 -17.87 11.70 -25.34
C THR A 43 -17.77 10.29 -25.90
N GLY A 44 -18.14 9.26 -25.12
CA GLY A 44 -17.88 7.85 -25.43
C GLY A 44 -16.42 7.42 -25.21
N VAL A 45 -15.56 8.33 -24.75
CA VAL A 45 -14.17 8.02 -24.38
C VAL A 45 -14.04 8.14 -22.86
N GLY A 46 -13.81 7.02 -22.19
CA GLY A 46 -13.54 6.94 -20.76
C GLY A 46 -12.04 7.02 -20.48
N VAL A 47 -11.59 8.07 -19.79
CA VAL A 47 -10.22 8.19 -19.29
C VAL A 47 -10.22 7.87 -17.80
N TYR A 48 -9.71 6.69 -17.45
CA TYR A 48 -9.67 6.20 -16.08
C TYR A 48 -8.30 6.42 -15.46
N ARG A 49 -8.21 7.27 -14.43
CA ARG A 49 -6.97 7.46 -13.67
C ARG A 49 -6.86 6.40 -12.57
N LEU A 50 -5.79 5.62 -12.62
CA LEU A 50 -5.49 4.62 -11.62
C LEU A 50 -4.96 5.26 -10.34
N SER A 51 -5.42 4.76 -9.20
CA SER A 51 -4.90 5.19 -7.90
C SER A 51 -3.54 4.53 -7.65
N LYS A 52 -2.47 5.32 -7.57
CA LYS A 52 -1.09 4.84 -7.34
C LYS A 52 -0.61 5.20 -5.95
N TYR A 53 -0.08 4.20 -5.23
CA TYR A 53 0.57 4.34 -3.92
C TYR A 53 -0.16 5.24 -2.91
N LYS A 54 -1.50 5.20 -2.91
CA LYS A 54 -2.32 6.04 -2.04
C LYS A 54 -2.37 5.44 -0.65
N LYS A 55 -2.28 6.28 0.38
CA LYS A 55 -2.46 5.85 1.77
C LYS A 55 -3.90 5.39 2.03
N SER A 56 -4.05 4.25 2.70
CA SER A 56 -5.31 3.81 3.31
C SER A 56 -5.48 4.31 4.75
N ASN A 57 -6.67 4.15 5.32
CA ASN A 57 -6.94 4.55 6.72
C ASN A 57 -6.04 3.82 7.73
N GLN A 58 -5.65 2.57 7.44
CA GLN A 58 -4.77 1.74 8.28
C GLN A 58 -3.29 1.85 7.91
N ASN A 59 -2.90 2.93 7.21
CA ASN A 59 -1.54 3.19 6.73
C ASN A 59 -1.00 2.10 5.77
N THR A 60 -1.88 1.33 5.12
CA THR A 60 -1.48 0.40 4.05
C THR A 60 -1.46 1.12 2.69
N CYS A 61 -0.88 0.45 1.69
CA CYS A 61 -0.79 0.97 0.33
C CYS A 61 -2.01 0.54 -0.52
N PHE A 62 -2.74 1.52 -1.04
CA PHE A 62 -3.73 1.32 -2.10
C PHE A 62 -3.07 1.60 -3.45
N ASN A 63 -2.91 0.58 -4.27
CA ASN A 63 -2.27 0.70 -5.57
C ASN A 63 -3.00 -0.15 -6.61
N GLN A 64 -3.44 0.49 -7.69
CA GLN A 64 -4.05 -0.16 -8.83
C GLN A 64 -3.03 -0.50 -9.92
N ARG A 65 -3.26 -1.60 -10.63
CA ARG A 65 -2.42 -2.09 -11.73
C ARG A 65 -3.30 -2.41 -12.94
N ALA A 66 -3.03 -1.78 -14.08
CA ALA A 66 -3.73 -2.09 -15.32
C ALA A 66 -3.50 -3.57 -15.68
N LEU A 67 -4.58 -4.25 -16.10
CA LEU A 67 -4.54 -5.62 -16.59
C LEU A 67 -4.66 -5.69 -18.12
N VAL A 68 -5.47 -4.79 -18.69
CA VAL A 68 -5.80 -4.79 -20.10
C VAL A 68 -4.67 -4.26 -20.97
N LEU A 69 -4.58 -4.78 -22.20
CA LEU A 69 -3.62 -4.32 -23.19
C LEU A 69 -4.28 -3.42 -24.25
N PRO A 70 -3.53 -2.50 -24.88
CA PRO A 70 -4.06 -1.69 -25.98
C PRO A 70 -4.57 -2.58 -27.14
N GLY A 71 -5.77 -2.29 -27.63
CA GLY A 71 -6.45 -3.05 -28.68
C GLY A 71 -7.38 -4.16 -28.19
N GLU A 72 -7.35 -4.49 -26.90
CA GLU A 72 -8.25 -5.48 -26.30
C GLU A 72 -9.70 -4.98 -26.28
N ARG A 73 -10.65 -5.86 -26.57
CA ARG A 73 -12.08 -5.58 -26.49
C ARG A 73 -12.60 -5.97 -25.11
N VAL A 74 -13.24 -5.02 -24.43
CA VAL A 74 -13.78 -5.19 -23.08
C VAL A 74 -15.30 -5.17 -23.10
N LYS A 75 -15.92 -5.96 -22.24
CA LYS A 75 -17.37 -5.95 -22.00
C LYS A 75 -17.68 -5.21 -20.71
N LYS A 76 -18.93 -4.78 -20.56
CA LYS A 76 -19.43 -4.18 -19.33
C LYS A 76 -19.14 -5.08 -18.12
N GLY A 77 -18.45 -4.53 -17.12
CA GLY A 77 -18.08 -5.24 -15.89
C GLY A 77 -16.79 -6.06 -15.96
N ASP A 78 -16.06 -6.02 -17.07
CA ASP A 78 -14.70 -6.56 -17.15
C ASP A 78 -13.72 -5.70 -16.34
N VAL A 79 -12.67 -6.34 -15.83
CA VAL A 79 -11.71 -5.70 -14.94
C VAL A 79 -10.61 -5.03 -15.76
N LEU A 80 -10.60 -3.71 -15.76
CA LEU A 80 -9.59 -2.89 -16.43
C LEU A 80 -8.29 -2.84 -15.62
N ALA A 81 -8.41 -2.75 -14.28
CA ALA A 81 -7.27 -2.71 -13.37
C ALA A 81 -7.58 -3.39 -12.04
N ASP A 82 -6.62 -4.16 -11.54
CA ASP A 82 -6.67 -4.77 -10.22
C ASP A 82 -6.42 -3.74 -9.13
N GLY A 83 -7.14 -3.90 -8.02
CA GLY A 83 -6.91 -3.17 -6.77
C GLY A 83 -5.83 -3.79 -5.88
N PRO A 84 -5.63 -3.24 -4.67
CA PRO A 84 -4.79 -3.91 -3.67
C PRO A 84 -5.40 -5.27 -3.29
N SER A 85 -4.54 -6.26 -3.04
CA SER A 85 -4.96 -7.62 -2.67
C SER A 85 -5.99 -8.23 -3.64
N SER A 86 -5.83 -7.97 -4.93
CA SER A 86 -6.60 -8.59 -6.01
C SER A 86 -5.65 -9.11 -7.10
N GLU A 87 -6.03 -10.19 -7.76
CA GLU A 87 -5.30 -10.79 -8.87
C GLU A 87 -6.30 -11.26 -9.93
N MET A 88 -6.20 -10.71 -11.14
CA MET A 88 -7.09 -11.01 -12.28
C MET A 88 -8.58 -10.83 -11.96
N GLY A 89 -8.93 -9.84 -11.14
CA GLY A 89 -10.31 -9.60 -10.72
C GLY A 89 -10.83 -10.53 -9.63
N GLU A 90 -9.97 -11.33 -9.00
CA GLU A 90 -10.27 -12.16 -7.83
C GLU A 90 -9.60 -11.61 -6.57
N LEU A 91 -10.20 -11.85 -5.41
CA LEU A 91 -9.67 -11.42 -4.12
C LEU A 91 -8.45 -12.26 -3.72
N ALA A 92 -7.29 -11.61 -3.55
CA ALA A 92 -6.02 -12.22 -3.18
C ALA A 92 -5.41 -11.54 -1.93
N LEU A 93 -5.93 -11.85 -0.74
CA LEU A 93 -5.49 -11.29 0.56
C LEU A 93 -4.13 -11.78 1.09
N GLY A 94 -3.70 -12.96 0.67
CA GLY A 94 -2.53 -13.69 1.17
C GLY A 94 -1.78 -14.40 0.06
N LYS A 95 -1.00 -15.42 0.44
CA LYS A 95 -0.17 -16.21 -0.48
C LYS A 95 -0.34 -17.70 -0.20
N ASN A 96 -0.39 -18.48 -1.27
CA ASN A 96 -0.29 -19.92 -1.23
C ASN A 96 1.16 -20.30 -0.91
N VAL A 97 1.37 -21.09 0.14
CA VAL A 97 2.69 -21.53 0.59
C VAL A 97 2.68 -23.02 0.89
N THR A 98 3.82 -23.67 0.67
CA THR A 98 3.98 -25.11 0.93
C THR A 98 4.20 -25.34 2.42
N ILE A 99 3.28 -26.04 3.08
CA ILE A 99 3.31 -26.27 4.52
C ILE A 99 3.59 -27.73 4.85
N ALA A 100 4.23 -27.98 6.00
CA ALA A 100 4.33 -29.32 6.60
C ALA A 100 3.73 -29.32 8.02
N PHE A 101 2.90 -30.32 8.33
CA PHE A 101 2.36 -30.54 9.67
C PHE A 101 3.27 -31.49 10.45
N MET A 102 4.27 -30.94 11.14
CA MET A 102 5.18 -31.72 11.98
C MET A 102 5.79 -30.87 13.10
N PRO A 103 6.13 -31.45 14.27
CA PRO A 103 6.91 -30.73 15.27
C PRO A 103 8.32 -30.46 14.74
N TRP A 104 8.84 -29.26 15.00
CA TRP A 104 10.21 -28.90 14.60
C TRP A 104 10.98 -28.30 15.77
N ARG A 105 11.69 -29.16 16.52
CA ARG A 105 12.65 -28.78 17.59
C ARG A 105 12.13 -27.72 18.59
N GLY A 106 10.82 -27.67 18.82
CA GLY A 106 10.16 -26.70 19.68
C GLY A 106 9.94 -25.30 19.08
N TYR A 107 10.40 -25.03 17.87
CA TYR A 107 10.21 -23.71 17.24
C TYR A 107 8.76 -23.43 16.87
N ASN A 108 7.96 -24.47 16.62
CA ASN A 108 6.52 -24.36 16.41
C ASN A 108 5.72 -24.76 17.66
N PHE A 109 6.27 -24.52 18.87
CA PHE A 109 5.55 -24.75 20.11
C PHE A 109 4.31 -23.84 20.23
N GLU A 110 3.24 -24.37 20.83
CA GLU A 110 1.90 -23.80 20.81
C GLU A 110 1.46 -23.43 19.38
N ASP A 111 1.30 -22.13 19.12
CA ASP A 111 0.86 -21.55 17.86
C ASP A 111 2.00 -20.87 17.10
N SER A 112 3.24 -21.16 17.47
CA SER A 112 4.39 -20.57 16.79
C SER A 112 4.53 -21.12 15.37
N ILE A 113 4.93 -20.26 14.43
CA ILE A 113 5.10 -20.60 13.02
C ILE A 113 6.58 -20.48 12.67
N LEU A 114 7.11 -21.53 12.05
CA LEU A 114 8.44 -21.57 11.47
C LEU A 114 8.36 -21.22 9.99
N ILE A 115 9.26 -20.38 9.50
CA ILE A 115 9.21 -19.86 8.13
C ILE A 115 10.58 -20.00 7.47
N ASN A 116 10.57 -20.46 6.21
CA ASN A 116 11.72 -20.52 5.34
C ASN A 116 12.17 -19.11 4.94
N GLU A 117 13.46 -18.81 5.09
CA GLU A 117 14.08 -17.56 4.68
C GLU A 117 13.91 -17.29 3.17
N ARG A 118 13.72 -18.32 2.33
CA ARG A 118 13.38 -18.14 0.91
C ARG A 118 12.22 -17.17 0.70
N LEU A 119 11.17 -17.26 1.51
CA LEU A 119 10.01 -16.37 1.41
C LEU A 119 10.34 -14.90 1.71
N LEU A 120 11.39 -14.65 2.50
CA LEU A 120 11.92 -13.31 2.76
C LEU A 120 12.78 -12.82 1.59
N LYS A 121 13.55 -13.71 0.95
CA LYS A 121 14.36 -13.40 -0.25
C LYS A 121 13.47 -13.05 -1.45
N GLU A 122 12.34 -13.75 -1.59
CA GLU A 122 11.34 -13.52 -2.65
C GLU A 122 10.38 -12.36 -2.36
N ASP A 123 10.50 -11.69 -1.21
CA ASP A 123 9.60 -10.61 -0.75
C ASP A 123 8.10 -11.01 -0.73
N THR A 124 7.80 -12.30 -0.53
CA THR A 124 6.44 -12.88 -0.64
C THR A 124 5.43 -12.25 0.32
N PHE A 125 5.86 -11.95 1.55
CA PHE A 125 5.05 -11.31 2.60
C PHE A 125 5.51 -9.89 2.95
N THR A 126 6.20 -9.22 2.03
CA THR A 126 6.62 -7.83 2.19
C THR A 126 5.45 -6.89 1.88
N SER A 127 5.08 -6.04 2.85
CA SER A 127 3.98 -5.07 2.71
C SER A 127 4.51 -3.64 2.56
N VAL A 128 3.82 -2.83 1.77
CA VAL A 128 4.10 -1.39 1.67
C VAL A 128 3.14 -0.63 2.57
N HIS A 129 3.70 0.15 3.48
CA HIS A 129 2.98 1.04 4.37
C HIS A 129 3.23 2.47 3.96
N VAL A 130 2.19 3.31 3.99
CA VAL A 130 2.31 4.73 3.67
C VAL A 130 1.85 5.52 4.89
N GLU A 131 2.77 6.27 5.47
CA GLU A 131 2.54 7.09 6.64
C GLU A 131 2.58 8.57 6.23
N ILE A 132 1.73 9.38 6.88
CA ILE A 132 1.70 10.83 6.66
C ILE A 132 2.21 11.48 7.92
N PHE A 133 3.26 12.28 7.77
CA PHE A 133 3.73 13.19 8.79
C PHE A 133 3.31 14.60 8.40
N GLU A 134 2.73 15.34 9.32
CA GLU A 134 2.29 16.70 9.08
C GLU A 134 2.88 17.67 10.09
N THR A 135 3.20 18.87 9.61
CA THR A 135 3.58 20.00 10.45
C THR A 135 2.83 21.24 10.00
N MET A 136 2.55 22.11 10.97
CA MET A 136 1.85 23.37 10.75
C MET A 136 2.74 24.50 11.26
N ALA A 137 2.87 25.53 10.43
CA ALA A 137 3.45 26.82 10.80
C ALA A 137 2.31 27.74 11.24
N ARG A 138 2.37 28.20 12.48
CA ARG A 138 1.34 29.02 13.11
C ARG A 138 1.79 30.45 13.35
N ASP A 139 0.83 31.37 13.32
CA ASP A 139 1.03 32.71 13.83
C ASP A 139 0.89 32.69 15.36
N THR A 140 1.98 32.96 16.07
CA THR A 140 2.00 32.99 17.53
C THR A 140 2.05 34.42 18.03
N LYS A 141 1.75 34.63 19.32
CA LYS A 141 1.85 35.97 19.93
C LYS A 141 3.26 36.57 19.88
N LEU A 142 4.28 35.73 19.80
CA LEU A 142 5.70 36.13 19.76
C LEU A 142 6.20 36.36 18.34
N GLY A 143 5.43 35.98 17.32
CA GLY A 143 5.80 36.06 15.91
C GLY A 143 5.31 34.85 15.13
N LYS A 144 5.50 34.91 13.81
CA LYS A 144 5.14 33.83 12.90
C LYS A 144 6.17 32.70 12.99
N GLU A 145 5.70 31.47 13.08
CA GLU A 145 6.56 30.31 12.81
C GLU A 145 6.87 30.23 11.33
N GLU A 146 8.11 29.88 11.00
CA GLU A 146 8.59 29.81 9.63
C GLU A 146 9.08 28.41 9.31
N ILE A 147 8.83 27.98 8.07
CA ILE A 147 9.39 26.75 7.50
C ILE A 147 10.61 27.19 6.71
N THR A 148 11.78 26.77 7.16
CA THR A 148 13.06 27.20 6.59
C THR A 148 14.13 26.15 6.82
N ARG A 149 15.15 26.17 5.96
CA ARG A 149 16.36 25.36 6.11
C ARG A 149 17.35 25.96 7.14
N ASP A 150 17.22 27.24 7.47
CA ASP A 150 18.09 27.93 8.43
C ASP A 150 17.65 27.64 9.87
N ILE A 151 18.28 26.64 10.50
CA ILE A 151 17.90 26.14 11.82
C ILE A 151 19.11 26.23 12.76
N PRO A 152 18.95 26.83 13.96
CA PRO A 152 20.07 27.02 14.87
C PRO A 152 20.63 25.69 15.38
N ASN A 153 21.96 25.62 15.51
CA ASN A 153 22.69 24.51 16.14
C ASN A 153 22.57 23.15 15.43
N ILE A 154 22.24 23.14 14.13
CA ILE A 154 22.16 21.92 13.31
C ILE A 154 23.26 21.95 12.26
N GLY A 155 24.03 20.86 12.15
CA GLY A 155 25.07 20.71 11.14
C GLY A 155 24.52 20.42 9.75
N ASP A 156 25.29 20.76 8.70
CA ASP A 156 24.90 20.59 7.30
C ASP A 156 24.53 19.15 6.90
N GLU A 157 25.11 18.16 7.60
CA GLU A 157 24.81 16.74 7.37
C GLU A 157 23.33 16.40 7.62
N ALA A 158 22.75 16.96 8.69
CA ALA A 158 21.34 16.75 9.02
C ALA A 158 20.39 17.53 8.09
N LEU A 159 20.89 18.57 7.43
CA LEU A 159 20.14 19.40 6.46
C LEU A 159 20.29 18.90 5.01
N ARG A 160 21.11 17.87 4.78
CA ARG A 160 21.44 17.36 3.43
C ARG A 160 20.21 17.01 2.58
N ASN A 161 19.19 16.44 3.22
CA ASN A 161 17.99 15.97 2.54
C ASN A 161 16.94 17.07 2.33
N LEU A 162 17.12 18.25 2.92
CA LEU A 162 16.23 19.38 2.75
C LEU A 162 16.55 20.14 1.45
N ASP A 163 15.50 20.71 0.87
CA ASP A 163 15.59 21.74 -0.16
C ASP A 163 15.78 23.13 0.46
N ASP A 164 15.91 24.15 -0.37
CA ASP A 164 16.14 25.52 0.07
C ASP A 164 14.93 26.13 0.80
N SER A 165 13.74 25.54 0.62
CA SER A 165 12.53 25.87 1.40
C SER A 165 12.46 25.15 2.75
N GLY A 166 13.43 24.28 3.08
CA GLY A 166 13.44 23.52 4.33
C GLY A 166 12.52 22.29 4.32
N ILE A 167 12.13 21.77 3.15
CA ILE A 167 11.29 20.57 3.00
C ILE A 167 12.14 19.43 2.43
N VAL A 168 11.92 18.20 2.91
CA VAL A 168 12.62 17.03 2.40
C VAL A 168 12.35 16.78 0.91
N ARG A 169 13.37 16.36 0.18
CA ARG A 169 13.26 16.01 -1.24
C ARG A 169 12.46 14.73 -1.45
N ILE A 170 11.65 14.71 -2.50
CA ILE A 170 10.94 13.49 -2.94
C ILE A 170 12.00 12.49 -3.45
N GLY A 171 11.87 11.23 -3.03
CA GLY A 171 12.83 10.16 -3.31
C GLY A 171 13.97 10.04 -2.30
N ALA A 172 14.03 10.88 -1.27
CA ALA A 172 15.03 10.75 -0.21
C ALA A 172 14.74 9.52 0.67
N ASP A 173 15.78 8.74 0.94
CA ASP A 173 15.78 7.72 1.99
C ASP A 173 15.92 8.40 3.34
N VAL A 174 14.97 8.15 4.25
CA VAL A 174 14.93 8.75 5.57
C VAL A 174 14.89 7.67 6.65
N LYS A 175 15.60 7.94 7.74
CA LYS A 175 15.69 7.11 8.94
C LYS A 175 15.21 7.87 10.17
N ALA A 176 14.96 7.14 11.25
CA ALA A 176 14.62 7.72 12.55
C ALA A 176 15.58 8.84 12.95
N GLY A 177 15.02 10.02 13.27
CA GLY A 177 15.78 11.21 13.64
C GLY A 177 16.08 12.19 12.50
N ASP A 178 16.00 11.75 11.25
CA ASP A 178 16.18 12.61 10.07
C ASP A 178 15.11 13.69 10.01
N MET A 179 15.49 14.85 9.48
CA MET A 179 14.59 15.98 9.37
C MET A 179 13.74 15.89 8.10
N LEU A 180 12.43 15.99 8.29
CA LEU A 180 11.43 16.00 7.22
C LEU A 180 11.05 17.43 6.81
N VAL A 181 10.85 18.30 7.80
CA VAL A 181 10.56 19.73 7.58
C VAL A 181 11.28 20.55 8.63
N GLY A 182 12.10 21.49 8.18
CA GLY A 182 12.70 22.51 9.02
C GLY A 182 11.65 23.51 9.47
N LYS A 183 11.49 23.66 10.79
CA LYS A 183 10.56 24.63 11.38
C LYS A 183 11.20 25.35 12.54
N VAL A 184 11.08 26.67 12.54
CA VAL A 184 11.58 27.54 13.61
C VAL A 184 10.42 28.27 14.27
N THR A 185 10.43 28.28 15.61
CA THR A 185 9.44 29.01 16.41
C THR A 185 10.14 30.16 17.15
N PRO A 186 9.65 31.41 17.02
CA PRO A 186 10.16 32.53 17.81
C PRO A 186 10.09 32.24 19.31
N LYS A 187 11.21 32.44 20.00
CA LYS A 187 11.34 32.19 21.44
C LYS A 187 11.44 33.52 22.17
N GLY A 188 10.71 33.66 23.27
CA GLY A 188 10.87 34.80 24.17
C GLY A 188 12.23 34.77 24.89
N GLU A 189 12.65 35.93 25.37
CA GLU A 189 13.92 36.07 26.10
C GLU A 189 13.89 35.25 27.40
N THR A 190 14.74 34.22 27.49
CA THR A 190 14.86 33.38 28.69
C THR A 190 15.99 33.86 29.57
N MET A 191 15.73 34.03 30.87
CA MET A 191 16.76 34.28 31.89
C MET A 191 17.63 33.04 32.06
N LEU A 192 18.85 33.10 31.50
CA LEU A 192 19.85 32.03 31.62
C LEU A 192 20.46 31.98 33.03
N SER A 193 20.88 30.79 33.47
CA SER A 193 21.60 30.63 34.75
C SER A 193 22.98 31.31 34.71
N PRO A 194 23.62 31.59 35.86
CA PRO A 194 24.98 32.13 35.89
C PRO A 194 26.00 31.28 35.10
N GLU A 195 25.86 29.96 35.16
CA GLU A 195 26.72 28.99 34.46
C GLU A 195 26.51 29.06 32.94
N GLU A 196 25.25 29.09 32.48
CA GLU A 196 24.91 29.25 31.06
C GLU A 196 25.36 30.61 30.52
N LYS A 197 25.23 31.68 31.32
CA LYS A 197 25.73 33.01 30.97
C LYS A 197 27.25 33.02 30.81
N LEU A 198 27.96 32.35 31.72
CA LEU A 198 29.42 32.23 31.64
C LEU A 198 29.85 31.43 30.41
N LEU A 199 29.23 30.28 30.15
CA LEU A 199 29.50 29.47 28.95
C LEU A 199 29.29 30.29 27.67
N ARG A 200 28.18 31.03 27.60
CA ARG A 200 27.87 31.90 26.46
C ARG A 200 28.91 33.02 26.28
N ALA A 201 29.38 33.61 27.39
CA ALA A 201 30.43 34.63 27.35
C ALA A 201 31.78 34.06 26.89
N ILE A 202 32.09 32.80 27.21
CA ILE A 202 33.32 32.11 26.81
C ILE A 202 33.29 31.72 25.33
N PHE A 203 32.20 31.08 24.86
CA PHE A 203 32.10 30.55 23.50
C PHE A 203 31.58 31.57 22.47
N GLY A 204 31.07 32.71 22.92
CA GLY A 204 30.55 33.76 22.04
C GLY A 204 29.30 33.34 21.24
N GLU A 205 28.65 32.25 21.63
CA GLU A 205 27.42 31.77 20.97
C GLU A 205 26.32 32.82 21.12
N LYS A 206 25.78 33.30 20.00
CA LYS A 206 24.57 34.11 20.00
C LYS A 206 23.42 33.20 20.42
N ALA A 207 22.64 33.59 21.42
CA ALA A 207 21.39 32.88 21.68
C ALA A 207 20.52 33.05 20.44
N GLY A 208 20.08 31.94 19.86
CA GLY A 208 19.06 31.99 18.83
C GLY A 208 17.77 32.54 19.44
N ASP A 209 17.23 33.61 18.83
CA ASP A 209 15.88 34.13 19.14
C ASP A 209 14.78 33.17 18.68
N VAL A 210 15.17 32.04 18.07
CA VAL A 210 14.31 31.00 17.53
C VAL A 210 14.67 29.64 18.13
N LYS A 211 13.66 28.80 18.30
CA LYS A 211 13.75 27.41 18.76
C LYS A 211 13.49 26.46 17.59
N ASP A 212 14.28 25.38 17.49
CA ASP A 212 13.99 24.25 16.62
C ASP A 212 12.67 23.57 17.03
N SER A 213 11.68 23.61 16.15
CA SER A 213 10.40 22.92 16.26
C SER A 213 10.11 22.06 15.02
N SER A 214 11.19 21.64 14.35
CA SER A 214 11.19 20.87 13.10
C SER A 214 10.51 19.51 13.24
N LEU A 215 9.94 19.05 12.13
CA LEU A 215 9.38 17.71 12.02
C LEU A 215 10.50 16.72 11.71
N ARG A 216 10.63 15.69 12.54
CA ARG A 216 11.61 14.61 12.39
C ARG A 216 10.92 13.27 12.24
N VAL A 217 11.57 12.32 11.58
CA VAL A 217 11.08 10.94 11.46
C VAL A 217 11.06 10.30 12.86
N PRO A 218 9.93 9.75 13.32
CA PRO A 218 9.86 9.09 14.61
C PRO A 218 10.76 7.83 14.69
N PRO A 219 11.19 7.42 15.89
CA PRO A 219 11.93 6.18 16.09
C PRO A 219 11.21 4.94 15.55
N GLY A 220 11.95 4.07 14.88
CA GLY A 220 11.44 2.79 14.34
C GLY A 220 10.77 2.90 12.97
N ILE A 221 10.79 4.09 12.35
CA ILE A 221 10.28 4.29 11.00
C ILE A 221 11.47 4.61 10.10
N GLU A 222 11.56 3.86 9.00
CA GLU A 222 12.49 4.10 7.91
C GLU A 222 11.76 3.92 6.59
N GLY A 223 12.16 4.66 5.56
CA GLY A 223 11.49 4.56 4.27
C GLY A 223 11.89 5.64 3.30
N VAL A 224 11.14 5.71 2.20
CA VAL A 224 11.38 6.66 1.12
C VAL A 224 10.28 7.72 1.13
N VAL A 225 10.65 8.98 0.98
CA VAL A 225 9.68 10.05 0.77
C VAL A 225 9.06 9.90 -0.63
N ILE A 226 7.76 9.62 -0.71
CA ILE A 226 7.06 9.44 -2.00
C ILE A 226 6.39 10.71 -2.50
N ASP A 227 5.93 11.57 -1.59
CA ASP A 227 5.17 12.77 -1.93
C ASP A 227 5.31 13.80 -0.80
N ALA A 228 5.27 15.08 -1.17
CA ALA A 228 5.30 16.20 -0.25
C ALA A 228 4.29 17.25 -0.72
N LYS A 229 3.24 17.45 0.08
CA LYS A 229 2.17 18.40 -0.21
C LYS A 229 2.30 19.62 0.68
N VAL A 230 2.27 20.79 0.06
CA VAL A 230 2.34 22.07 0.73
C VAL A 230 1.01 22.78 0.54
N PHE A 231 0.37 23.14 1.63
CA PHE A 231 -0.87 23.90 1.65
C PHE A 231 -0.57 25.30 2.21
N SER A 232 -0.95 26.31 1.46
CA SER A 232 -0.72 27.72 1.81
C SER A 232 -2.06 28.45 1.94
N ARG A 233 -2.21 29.25 2.99
CA ARG A 233 -3.39 30.09 3.17
C ARG A 233 -3.48 31.15 2.06
N LYS A 234 -4.71 31.46 1.64
CA LYS A 234 -4.99 32.56 0.70
C LYS A 234 -4.37 33.89 1.16
N GLY A 235 -3.63 34.53 0.26
CA GLY A 235 -3.00 35.84 0.49
C GLY A 235 -1.61 35.79 1.13
N VAL A 236 -1.04 34.60 1.34
CA VAL A 236 0.37 34.41 1.71
C VAL A 236 1.17 34.12 0.44
N ASP A 237 2.35 34.71 0.31
CA ASP A 237 3.25 34.45 -0.82
C ASP A 237 3.65 32.97 -0.84
N LYS A 238 3.61 32.38 -2.04
CA LYS A 238 3.97 30.97 -2.24
C LYS A 238 5.47 30.85 -2.43
N ASP A 239 6.09 29.94 -1.69
CA ASP A 239 7.50 29.59 -1.88
C ASP A 239 7.74 28.96 -3.25
N GLU A 240 8.99 28.99 -3.72
CA GLU A 240 9.42 28.40 -4.99
C GLU A 240 8.99 26.93 -5.13
N ARG A 241 9.08 26.16 -4.04
CA ARG A 241 8.65 24.75 -4.01
C ARG A 241 7.15 24.58 -4.25
N SER A 242 6.33 25.46 -3.69
CA SER A 242 4.87 25.41 -3.88
C SER A 242 4.50 25.75 -5.32
N LEU A 243 5.14 26.76 -5.90
CA LEU A 243 4.95 27.14 -7.31
C LEU A 243 5.33 26.00 -8.26
N MET A 244 6.50 25.38 -8.03
CA MET A 244 6.96 24.24 -8.83
C MET A 244 5.99 23.05 -8.79
N ILE A 245 5.40 22.75 -7.63
CA ILE A 245 4.43 21.65 -7.48
C ILE A 245 3.14 21.97 -8.25
N GLU A 246 2.67 23.22 -8.17
CA GLU A 246 1.48 23.66 -8.90
C GLU A 246 1.70 23.60 -10.42
N GLU A 247 2.81 24.11 -10.92
CA GLU A 247 3.17 24.07 -12.34
C GLU A 247 3.20 22.64 -12.88
N LEU A 248 3.84 21.70 -12.16
CA LEU A 248 3.91 20.30 -12.57
C LEU A 248 2.53 19.62 -12.64
N GLU A 249 1.62 19.94 -11.73
CA GLU A 249 0.27 19.36 -11.75
C GLU A 249 -0.58 20.01 -12.85
N VAL A 250 -0.41 21.30 -13.12
CA VAL A 250 -1.07 21.99 -14.26
C VAL A 250 -0.59 21.41 -15.59
N GLU A 251 0.71 21.21 -15.78
CA GLU A 251 1.25 20.54 -16.98
C GLU A 251 0.65 19.15 -17.17
N ARG A 252 0.49 18.38 -16.08
CA ARG A 252 -0.11 17.05 -16.11
C ARG A 252 -1.58 17.11 -16.53
N LEU A 253 -2.37 18.01 -15.95
CA LEU A 253 -3.77 18.20 -16.31
C LEU A 253 -3.94 18.61 -17.79
N ASN A 254 -3.03 19.45 -18.29
CA ASN A 254 -3.03 19.84 -19.69
C ASN A 254 -2.74 18.66 -20.64
N ARG A 255 -1.81 17.76 -20.28
CA ARG A 255 -1.58 16.52 -21.05
C ARG A 255 -2.80 15.62 -21.08
N ASP A 256 -3.46 15.43 -19.94
CA ASP A 256 -4.68 14.61 -19.87
C ASP A 256 -5.80 15.20 -20.75
N MET A 257 -5.97 16.52 -20.71
CA MET A 257 -6.89 17.23 -21.59
C MET A 257 -6.57 17.01 -23.07
N ASP A 258 -5.29 17.15 -23.45
CA ASP A 258 -4.85 16.98 -24.85
C ASP A 258 -5.07 15.56 -25.37
N ASP A 259 -4.85 14.55 -24.53
CA ASP A 259 -5.07 13.15 -24.88
C ASP A 259 -6.57 12.82 -25.04
N GLU A 260 -7.43 13.34 -24.16
CA GLU A 260 -8.88 13.20 -24.31
C GLU A 260 -9.38 13.88 -25.59
N LEU A 261 -8.87 15.08 -25.91
CA LEU A 261 -9.15 15.76 -27.17
C LEU A 261 -8.62 15.00 -28.38
N LYS A 262 -7.47 14.33 -28.27
CA LYS A 262 -6.89 13.51 -29.34
C LYS A 262 -7.71 12.24 -29.60
N SER A 263 -8.16 11.56 -28.55
CA SER A 263 -9.04 10.39 -28.67
C SER A 263 -10.39 10.78 -29.27
N LEU A 264 -10.98 11.89 -28.81
CA LEU A 264 -12.18 12.49 -29.42
C LEU A 264 -12.01 12.75 -30.91
N LYS A 265 -10.91 13.40 -31.32
CA LYS A 265 -10.58 13.62 -32.74
C LYS A 265 -10.49 12.32 -33.52
N LYS A 266 -9.89 11.27 -32.94
CA LYS A 266 -9.75 9.96 -33.59
C LYS A 266 -11.10 9.27 -33.80
N GLY A 267 -11.98 9.29 -32.78
CA GLY A 267 -13.34 8.77 -32.86
C GLY A 267 -14.15 9.45 -33.96
N VAL A 268 -14.20 10.79 -33.92
CA VAL A 268 -14.91 11.59 -34.92
C VAL A 268 -14.31 11.42 -36.33
N ARG A 269 -12.99 11.31 -36.43
CA ARG A 269 -12.31 11.02 -37.70
C ARG A 269 -12.75 9.70 -38.30
N LYS A 270 -12.89 8.65 -37.48
CA LYS A 270 -13.34 7.33 -37.95
C LYS A 270 -14.78 7.37 -38.48
N GLU A 271 -15.66 8.06 -37.76
CA GLU A 271 -17.06 8.30 -38.18
C GLU A 271 -17.10 9.06 -39.52
N LEU A 272 -16.34 10.15 -39.64
CA LEU A 272 -16.21 10.92 -40.89
C LEU A 272 -15.58 10.11 -42.02
N SER A 273 -14.56 9.29 -41.73
CA SER A 273 -13.88 8.48 -42.74
C SER A 273 -14.84 7.43 -43.31
N SER A 274 -15.66 6.79 -42.48
CA SER A 274 -16.69 5.85 -42.93
C SER A 274 -17.70 6.48 -43.90
N LEU A 275 -17.99 7.77 -43.74
CA LEU A 275 -18.85 8.53 -44.65
C LEU A 275 -18.14 8.94 -45.95
N LEU A 276 -16.82 9.16 -45.91
CA LEU A 276 -16.04 9.70 -47.04
C LEU A 276 -15.41 8.62 -47.94
N VAL A 277 -15.16 7.42 -47.42
CA VAL A 277 -14.54 6.30 -48.16
C VAL A 277 -15.39 5.92 -49.38
N GLY A 278 -14.74 5.77 -50.54
CA GLY A 278 -15.37 5.31 -51.78
C GLY A 278 -16.06 6.39 -52.63
N ARG A 279 -16.15 7.63 -52.13
CA ARG A 279 -16.71 8.78 -52.86
C ARG A 279 -15.67 9.44 -53.78
N THR A 280 -16.11 10.15 -54.82
CA THR A 280 -15.21 10.82 -55.78
C THR A 280 -14.89 12.25 -55.36
N ALA A 281 -13.60 12.59 -55.34
CA ALA A 281 -13.11 13.93 -55.01
C ALA A 281 -13.42 14.93 -56.16
N LYS A 282 -14.02 16.08 -55.83
CA LYS A 282 -14.31 17.16 -56.80
C LYS A 282 -13.16 18.16 -56.94
N SER A 283 -12.23 18.18 -56.00
CA SER A 283 -11.03 18.99 -55.99
C SER A 283 -9.81 18.12 -55.66
N ASP A 284 -8.61 18.60 -56.00
CA ASP A 284 -7.38 17.93 -55.58
C ASP A 284 -7.25 18.00 -54.05
N ILE A 285 -7.22 16.83 -53.42
CA ILE A 285 -7.06 16.70 -51.96
C ILE A 285 -5.57 16.73 -51.64
N LYS A 286 -5.17 17.62 -50.73
CA LYS A 286 -3.78 17.82 -50.33
C LYS A 286 -3.53 17.38 -48.89
N ASP A 287 -2.32 16.94 -48.62
CA ASP A 287 -1.79 16.69 -47.28
C ASP A 287 -1.41 18.00 -46.55
N LYS A 288 -1.10 17.91 -45.25
CA LYS A 288 -0.56 18.99 -44.41
C LYS A 288 0.69 19.66 -45.00
N GLU A 289 1.48 18.93 -45.78
CA GLU A 289 2.68 19.44 -46.47
C GLU A 289 2.40 19.99 -47.88
N GLY A 290 1.14 19.97 -48.33
CA GLY A 290 0.71 20.49 -49.63
C GLY A 290 0.82 19.49 -50.80
N ASN A 291 1.20 18.24 -50.52
CA ASN A 291 1.29 17.16 -51.52
C ASN A 291 -0.10 16.66 -51.93
N VAL A 292 -0.32 16.39 -53.23
CA VAL A 292 -1.63 15.94 -53.74
C VAL A 292 -1.82 14.44 -53.47
N LEU A 293 -2.73 14.12 -52.55
CA LEU A 293 -3.06 12.74 -52.12
C LEU A 293 -4.07 12.08 -53.06
N VAL A 294 -5.11 12.81 -53.45
CA VAL A 294 -6.16 12.34 -54.36
C VAL A 294 -6.38 13.38 -55.45
N LYS A 295 -6.12 12.99 -56.71
CA LYS A 295 -6.40 13.82 -57.89
C LYS A 295 -7.90 13.89 -58.15
N LEU A 296 -8.34 15.03 -58.69
CA LEU A 296 -9.70 15.29 -59.14
C LEU A 296 -10.30 14.10 -59.91
N GLY A 297 -11.47 13.63 -59.48
CA GLY A 297 -12.23 12.54 -60.10
C GLY A 297 -11.86 11.12 -59.64
N LYS A 298 -10.87 10.94 -58.75
CA LYS A 298 -10.56 9.62 -58.15
C LYS A 298 -11.36 9.36 -56.87
N LYS A 299 -11.54 8.07 -56.56
CA LYS A 299 -12.16 7.64 -55.30
C LYS A 299 -11.23 7.91 -54.11
N ILE A 300 -11.81 8.38 -53.02
CA ILE A 300 -11.13 8.59 -51.75
C ILE A 300 -10.85 7.23 -51.11
N THR A 301 -9.59 6.96 -50.81
CA THR A 301 -9.11 5.76 -50.11
C THR A 301 -8.91 6.04 -48.63
N ASP A 302 -9.01 5.00 -47.80
CA ASP A 302 -8.85 5.11 -46.35
C ASP A 302 -7.45 5.63 -45.95
N SER A 303 -6.41 5.16 -46.66
CA SER A 303 -5.03 5.64 -46.50
C SER A 303 -4.86 7.14 -46.77
N ALA A 304 -5.61 7.71 -47.72
CA ALA A 304 -5.55 9.13 -48.02
C ALA A 304 -6.29 9.97 -46.97
N LEU A 305 -7.29 9.40 -46.32
CA LEU A 305 -8.04 10.04 -45.25
C LEU A 305 -7.29 10.08 -43.92
N GLU A 306 -6.22 9.31 -43.73
CA GLU A 306 -5.36 9.35 -42.53
C GLU A 306 -4.31 10.46 -42.56
N GLU A 307 -3.85 10.87 -43.74
CA GLU A 307 -2.82 11.90 -43.89
C GLU A 307 -3.40 13.34 -43.78
N ILE A 308 -4.64 13.55 -44.20
CA ILE A 308 -5.33 14.87 -44.16
C ILE A 308 -5.42 15.43 -42.73
N GLY A 309 -5.34 16.76 -42.55
CA GLY A 309 -5.57 17.40 -41.25
C GLY A 309 -7.02 17.24 -40.76
N PHE A 310 -7.23 17.06 -39.45
CA PHE A 310 -8.58 16.83 -38.89
C PHE A 310 -9.58 17.94 -39.25
N PHE A 311 -9.17 19.20 -39.20
CA PHE A 311 -10.03 20.33 -39.58
C PHE A 311 -10.25 20.41 -41.10
N ASP A 312 -9.31 19.92 -41.90
CA ASP A 312 -9.40 19.93 -43.37
C ASP A 312 -10.41 18.89 -43.87
N LEU A 313 -10.65 17.82 -43.08
CA LEU A 313 -11.70 16.82 -43.37
C LEU A 313 -13.10 17.44 -43.46
N TYR A 314 -13.39 18.48 -42.68
CA TYR A 314 -14.64 19.24 -42.75
C TYR A 314 -14.80 19.97 -44.09
N GLY A 315 -13.69 20.45 -44.64
CA GLY A 315 -13.64 21.27 -45.85
C GLY A 315 -13.71 20.49 -47.16
N LEU A 316 -13.53 19.16 -47.14
CA LEU A 316 -13.39 18.32 -48.33
C LEU A 316 -14.60 18.36 -49.27
N ASP A 317 -14.34 18.55 -50.56
CA ASP A 317 -15.36 18.65 -51.60
C ASP A 317 -15.48 17.34 -52.41
N PHE A 318 -16.64 16.68 -52.34
CA PHE A 318 -16.86 15.34 -52.90
C PHE A 318 -18.23 15.20 -53.59
N SER A 319 -18.43 14.11 -54.33
CA SER A 319 -19.70 13.77 -55.01
C SER A 319 -20.86 13.67 -54.00
N GLU A 320 -21.99 14.34 -54.27
CA GLU A 320 -23.18 14.35 -53.40
C GLU A 320 -23.02 15.04 -52.03
N ARG A 321 -22.02 15.93 -51.85
CA ARG A 321 -21.79 16.68 -50.60
C ARG A 321 -23.06 17.26 -49.96
N LYS A 322 -23.93 17.91 -50.75
CA LYS A 322 -25.19 18.52 -50.26
C LYS A 322 -26.12 17.56 -49.52
N LYS A 323 -26.04 16.25 -49.76
CA LYS A 323 -26.88 15.24 -49.10
C LYS A 323 -26.35 14.85 -47.71
N TYR A 324 -25.05 15.01 -47.50
CA TYR A 324 -24.34 14.62 -46.28
C TYR A 324 -23.82 15.83 -45.50
N GLU A 325 -24.10 17.03 -45.98
CA GLU A 325 -23.66 18.29 -45.38
C GLU A 325 -24.27 18.46 -43.98
N ASP A 326 -25.55 18.13 -43.81
CA ASP A 326 -26.22 18.17 -42.50
C ASP A 326 -25.65 17.15 -41.51
N GLU A 327 -25.33 15.92 -41.97
CA GLU A 327 -24.68 14.89 -41.14
C GLU A 327 -23.25 15.28 -40.74
N ILE A 328 -22.45 15.80 -41.68
CA ILE A 328 -21.09 16.27 -41.40
C ILE A 328 -21.12 17.45 -40.43
N ASN A 329 -22.06 18.39 -40.61
CA ASN A 329 -22.26 19.52 -39.70
C ASN A 329 -22.69 19.06 -38.30
N ALA A 330 -23.56 18.05 -38.21
CA ALA A 330 -23.98 17.47 -36.93
C ALA A 330 -22.82 16.79 -36.20
N ILE A 331 -22.01 16.01 -36.91
CA ILE A 331 -20.83 15.32 -36.35
C ILE A 331 -19.78 16.33 -35.86
N PHE A 332 -19.45 17.33 -36.68
CA PHE A 332 -18.50 18.38 -36.28
C PHE A 332 -19.04 19.31 -35.19
N GLY A 333 -20.35 19.58 -35.19
CA GLY A 333 -21.02 20.32 -34.13
C GLY A 333 -20.95 19.58 -32.80
N ARG A 334 -21.19 18.26 -32.79
CA ARG A 334 -21.03 17.39 -31.61
C ARG A 334 -19.60 17.45 -31.08
N TYR A 335 -18.61 17.29 -31.95
CA TYR A 335 -17.19 17.41 -31.58
C TYR A 335 -16.88 18.77 -30.94
N LYS A 336 -17.32 19.88 -31.53
CA LYS A 336 -17.05 21.22 -30.99
C LYS A 336 -17.64 21.40 -29.59
N ASN A 337 -18.86 20.93 -29.37
CA ASN A 337 -19.53 21.01 -28.08
C ASN A 337 -18.80 20.16 -27.03
N GLN A 338 -18.46 18.92 -27.36
CA GLN A 338 -17.73 18.01 -26.49
C GLN A 338 -16.32 18.53 -26.16
N ALA A 339 -15.59 19.02 -27.16
CA ALA A 339 -14.26 19.60 -26.95
C ALA A 339 -14.30 20.86 -26.07
N ALA A 340 -15.35 21.69 -26.19
CA ALA A 340 -15.55 22.86 -25.33
C ALA A 340 -15.85 22.46 -23.88
N LEU A 341 -16.68 21.43 -23.68
CA LEU A 341 -16.98 20.89 -22.34
C LEU A 341 -15.72 20.35 -21.65
N VAL A 342 -14.91 19.58 -22.37
CA VAL A 342 -13.63 19.04 -21.87
C VAL A 342 -12.71 20.19 -21.44
N ARG A 343 -12.50 21.20 -22.29
CA ARG A 343 -11.66 22.36 -21.93
C ARG A 343 -12.16 23.09 -20.69
N SER A 344 -13.46 23.42 -20.65
CA SER A 344 -14.05 24.13 -19.51
C SER A 344 -13.91 23.35 -18.20
N ARG A 345 -14.02 22.01 -18.25
CA ARG A 345 -13.81 21.14 -17.08
C ARG A 345 -12.38 21.25 -16.54
N TYR A 346 -11.37 21.14 -17.40
CA TYR A 346 -9.97 21.22 -16.98
C TYR A 346 -9.58 22.64 -16.53
N GLU A 347 -10.02 23.67 -17.25
CA GLU A 347 -9.83 25.08 -16.85
C GLU A 347 -10.41 25.34 -15.45
N GLY A 348 -11.62 24.84 -15.15
CA GLY A 348 -12.24 24.97 -13.83
C GLY A 348 -11.56 24.15 -12.72
N ILE A 349 -10.75 23.13 -13.06
CA ILE A 349 -9.91 22.42 -12.08
C ILE A 349 -8.66 23.25 -11.79
N VAL A 350 -8.00 23.78 -12.82
CA VAL A 350 -6.81 24.64 -12.69
C VAL A 350 -7.13 25.90 -11.89
N GLU A 351 -8.23 26.60 -12.19
CA GLU A 351 -8.62 27.81 -11.46
C GLU A 351 -8.89 27.55 -9.96
N ARG A 352 -9.44 26.38 -9.63
CA ARG A 352 -9.65 25.97 -8.23
C ARG A 352 -8.34 25.71 -7.51
N MET A 353 -7.35 25.19 -8.20
CA MET A 353 -6.01 24.93 -7.65
C MET A 353 -5.28 26.24 -7.34
N GLU A 354 -5.43 27.26 -8.19
CA GLU A 354 -4.81 28.58 -7.98
C GLU A 354 -5.42 29.34 -6.79
N LYS A 355 -6.71 29.14 -6.49
CA LYS A 355 -7.46 29.88 -5.46
C LYS A 355 -7.01 29.68 -4.01
N GLY A 356 -5.99 28.84 -3.75
CA GLY A 356 -5.38 28.61 -2.43
C GLY A 356 -6.27 27.85 -1.46
N ASP A 357 -5.68 27.31 -0.40
CA ASP A 357 -6.34 26.39 0.53
C ASP A 357 -7.00 27.09 1.72
N ASP A 358 -8.06 26.46 2.25
CA ASP A 358 -8.68 26.87 3.50
C ASP A 358 -8.01 26.14 4.68
N LEU A 359 -7.27 26.90 5.50
CA LEU A 359 -6.47 26.37 6.61
C LEU A 359 -7.03 26.80 7.97
N PRO A 360 -6.92 25.96 9.02
CA PRO A 360 -7.41 26.27 10.36
C PRO A 360 -6.93 27.64 10.87
N PRO A 361 -7.73 28.35 11.67
CA PRO A 361 -7.40 29.71 12.12
C PRO A 361 -6.01 29.76 12.78
N GLY A 362 -5.23 30.78 12.43
CA GLY A 362 -3.84 30.93 12.90
C GLY A 362 -2.79 30.07 12.17
N VAL A 363 -3.16 29.09 11.34
CA VAL A 363 -2.21 28.34 10.50
C VAL A 363 -1.90 29.11 9.22
N VAL A 364 -0.64 29.46 9.02
CA VAL A 364 -0.16 30.15 7.80
C VAL A 364 0.09 29.13 6.69
N LYS A 365 0.75 28.02 7.06
CA LYS A 365 1.22 26.99 6.14
C LYS A 365 1.14 25.61 6.77
N MET A 366 0.81 24.61 5.98
CA MET A 366 0.78 23.20 6.41
C MET A 366 1.56 22.36 5.40
N VAL A 367 2.46 21.52 5.89
CA VAL A 367 3.24 20.60 5.05
C VAL A 367 2.91 19.17 5.46
N LYS A 368 2.56 18.34 4.49
CA LYS A 368 2.31 16.90 4.66
C LYS A 368 3.31 16.12 3.84
N ILE A 369 4.05 15.23 4.50
CA ILE A 369 5.04 14.37 3.87
C ILE A 369 4.56 12.93 3.96
N TYR A 370 4.59 12.26 2.82
CA TYR A 370 4.21 10.88 2.67
C TYR A 370 5.49 10.05 2.62
N VAL A 371 5.66 9.16 3.60
CA VAL A 371 6.79 8.24 3.66
C VAL A 371 6.26 6.83 3.39
N ALA A 372 6.84 6.15 2.41
CA ALA A 372 6.56 4.76 2.13
C ALA A 372 7.62 3.87 2.79
N THR A 373 7.16 2.97 3.65
CA THR A 373 7.99 1.98 4.34
C THR A 373 7.69 0.60 3.78
N LYS A 374 8.73 -0.12 3.35
CA LYS A 374 8.64 -1.55 3.04
C LYS A 374 8.84 -2.33 4.33
N ARG A 375 7.80 -3.02 4.78
CA ARG A 375 7.84 -3.85 5.98
C ARG A 375 7.94 -5.31 5.59
N LYS A 376 9.14 -5.85 5.72
CA LYS A 376 9.42 -7.27 5.52
C LYS A 376 8.79 -8.11 6.64
N LEU A 377 8.78 -9.43 6.46
CA LEU A 377 8.34 -10.35 7.49
C LEU A 377 9.43 -10.47 8.56
N SER A 378 9.05 -10.37 9.84
CA SER A 378 9.99 -10.47 10.95
C SER A 378 9.49 -11.40 12.06
N VAL A 379 10.41 -11.84 12.92
CA VAL A 379 10.07 -12.63 14.11
C VAL A 379 9.19 -11.79 15.03
N GLY A 380 8.06 -12.35 15.47
CA GLY A 380 7.03 -11.67 16.25
C GLY A 380 5.84 -11.17 15.42
N ASP A 381 5.92 -11.17 14.08
CA ASP A 381 4.77 -10.88 13.23
C ASP A 381 3.70 -11.96 13.37
N LYS A 382 2.43 -11.56 13.21
CA LYS A 382 1.29 -12.47 13.31
C LYS A 382 0.82 -12.90 11.92
N MET A 383 0.72 -14.20 11.71
CA MET A 383 0.17 -14.81 10.50
C MET A 383 -1.08 -15.64 10.83
N ALA A 384 -1.90 -15.90 9.82
CA ALA A 384 -3.06 -16.76 9.97
C ALA A 384 -3.44 -17.44 8.66
N GLY A 385 -3.98 -18.66 8.76
CA GLY A 385 -4.77 -19.25 7.69
C GLY A 385 -6.24 -18.83 7.76
N ARG A 386 -7.03 -19.28 6.78
CA ARG A 386 -8.47 -18.97 6.69
C ARG A 386 -9.32 -19.71 7.73
N HIS A 387 -8.79 -20.80 8.30
CA HIS A 387 -9.48 -21.69 9.24
C HIS A 387 -9.30 -21.32 10.72
N GLY A 388 -8.97 -20.05 11.00
CA GLY A 388 -8.78 -19.55 12.36
C GLY A 388 -7.48 -20.00 13.03
N ASN A 389 -6.62 -20.74 12.32
CA ASN A 389 -5.25 -21.07 12.74
C ASN A 389 -4.41 -19.79 12.69
N LYS A 390 -4.16 -19.19 13.86
CA LYS A 390 -3.35 -17.99 14.01
C LYS A 390 -2.04 -18.38 14.67
N GLY A 391 -0.96 -17.75 14.26
CA GLY A 391 0.33 -17.99 14.87
C GLY A 391 1.26 -16.79 14.81
N VAL A 392 2.30 -16.83 15.62
CA VAL A 392 3.35 -15.82 15.66
C VAL A 392 4.60 -16.43 15.04
N VAL A 393 5.26 -15.68 14.16
CA VAL A 393 6.54 -16.11 13.59
C VAL A 393 7.57 -16.19 14.70
N SER A 394 8.04 -17.40 15.02
CA SER A 394 9.02 -17.62 16.10
C SER A 394 10.44 -17.59 15.58
N ARG A 395 10.67 -18.12 14.37
CA ARG A 395 11.98 -18.20 13.76
C ARG A 395 11.88 -18.22 12.23
N LEU A 396 12.83 -17.50 11.62
CA LEU A 396 13.15 -17.62 10.21
C LEU A 396 14.31 -18.61 10.10
N LEU A 397 14.14 -19.71 9.37
CA LEU A 397 15.19 -20.69 9.14
C LEU A 397 15.82 -20.53 7.76
N PRO A 398 17.14 -20.71 7.64
CA PRO A 398 17.80 -20.88 6.35
C PRO A 398 17.16 -22.02 5.55
N GLU A 399 17.22 -21.93 4.23
CA GLU A 399 16.57 -22.91 3.34
C GLU A 399 17.18 -24.31 3.50
N GLU A 400 18.49 -24.38 3.72
CA GLU A 400 19.24 -25.62 3.96
C GLU A 400 18.82 -26.36 5.24
N ASP A 401 18.30 -25.65 6.24
CA ASP A 401 17.86 -26.23 7.51
C ASP A 401 16.41 -26.71 7.45
N MET A 402 15.66 -26.39 6.40
CA MET A 402 14.24 -26.72 6.29
C MET A 402 14.03 -28.19 5.92
N PRO A 403 12.92 -28.81 6.37
CA PRO A 403 12.49 -30.08 5.82
C PRO A 403 12.36 -30.00 4.29
N PHE A 404 12.86 -31.02 3.61
CA PHE A 404 12.86 -31.06 2.14
C PHE A 404 12.34 -32.39 1.60
N PHE A 405 11.84 -32.35 0.36
CA PHE A 405 11.34 -33.51 -0.38
C PHE A 405 12.47 -34.28 -1.06
N ALA A 406 12.17 -35.47 -1.59
CA ALA A 406 13.18 -36.30 -2.29
C ALA A 406 13.79 -35.62 -3.54
N ASP A 407 13.11 -34.64 -4.13
CA ASP A 407 13.58 -33.84 -5.26
C ASP A 407 14.48 -32.66 -4.84
N GLY A 408 14.70 -32.48 -3.54
CA GLY A 408 15.49 -31.37 -2.98
C GLY A 408 14.69 -30.09 -2.73
N THR A 409 13.41 -30.03 -3.11
CA THR A 409 12.59 -28.85 -2.84
C THR A 409 12.27 -28.74 -1.35
N THR A 410 12.32 -27.54 -0.79
CA THR A 410 12.07 -27.29 0.63
C THR A 410 10.63 -26.87 0.89
N VAL A 411 10.11 -27.18 2.07
CA VAL A 411 8.83 -26.61 2.54
C VAL A 411 9.01 -25.13 2.90
N ASP A 412 7.93 -24.36 2.83
CA ASP A 412 7.94 -22.92 3.11
C ASP A 412 7.64 -22.64 4.58
N LEU A 413 6.66 -23.34 5.16
CA LEU A 413 6.26 -23.20 6.56
C LEU A 413 6.17 -24.55 7.25
N VAL A 414 6.46 -24.58 8.55
CA VAL A 414 6.21 -25.75 9.40
C VAL A 414 5.21 -25.39 10.49
N LEU A 415 4.09 -26.11 10.52
CA LEU A 415 2.99 -25.91 11.45
C LEU A 415 2.89 -27.07 12.44
N ASN A 416 2.46 -26.77 13.65
CA ASN A 416 2.29 -27.77 14.69
C ASN A 416 1.02 -28.61 14.43
N PRO A 417 1.14 -29.95 14.27
CA PRO A 417 -0.03 -30.80 14.05
C PRO A 417 -0.97 -30.82 15.26
N LEU A 418 -0.48 -30.59 16.48
CA LEU A 418 -1.29 -30.65 17.72
C LEU A 418 -2.35 -29.54 17.82
N GLY A 419 -2.20 -28.47 17.05
CA GLY A 419 -3.17 -27.38 16.98
C GLY A 419 -4.46 -27.75 16.23
N VAL A 420 -4.44 -28.79 15.39
CA VAL A 420 -5.60 -29.18 14.56
C VAL A 420 -6.65 -29.94 15.38
N PRO A 421 -6.32 -31.01 16.13
CA PRO A 421 -7.32 -31.78 16.87
C PRO A 421 -7.97 -30.97 18.00
N SER A 422 -7.18 -30.15 18.70
CA SER A 422 -7.66 -29.35 19.84
C SER A 422 -8.65 -28.25 19.43
N ARG A 423 -8.57 -27.74 18.20
CA ARG A 423 -9.42 -26.67 17.67
C ARG A 423 -10.52 -27.15 16.74
N MET A 424 -10.51 -28.44 16.38
CA MET A 424 -11.47 -29.06 15.45
C MET A 424 -11.60 -28.33 14.10
N ASN A 425 -10.53 -27.67 13.64
CA ASN A 425 -10.49 -26.96 12.36
C ASN A 425 -9.83 -27.81 11.26
N VAL A 426 -10.45 -28.96 10.98
CA VAL A 426 -9.98 -29.97 10.01
C VAL A 426 -9.94 -29.44 8.56
N GLY A 427 -10.75 -28.43 8.25
CA GLY A 427 -10.76 -27.80 6.92
C GLY A 427 -9.39 -27.32 6.43
N GLN A 428 -8.50 -26.94 7.34
CA GLN A 428 -7.13 -26.54 6.99
C GLN A 428 -6.29 -27.70 6.41
N VAL A 429 -6.59 -28.93 6.81
CA VAL A 429 -5.92 -30.15 6.29
C VAL A 429 -6.50 -30.47 4.91
N LEU A 430 -7.81 -30.34 4.73
CA LEU A 430 -8.46 -30.52 3.43
C LEU A 430 -7.98 -29.47 2.41
N GLU A 431 -7.86 -28.20 2.83
CA GLU A 431 -7.23 -27.13 2.04
C GLU A 431 -5.80 -27.50 1.64
N CYS A 432 -5.00 -27.98 2.60
CA CYS A 432 -3.63 -28.41 2.37
C CYS A 432 -3.53 -29.49 1.28
N HIS A 433 -4.36 -30.53 1.37
CA HIS A 433 -4.39 -31.63 0.41
C HIS A 433 -4.84 -31.18 -0.98
N LEU A 434 -5.96 -30.46 -1.06
CA LEU A 434 -6.48 -29.98 -2.34
C LEU A 434 -5.50 -29.00 -3.00
N GLY A 435 -4.90 -28.10 -2.22
CA GLY A 435 -3.87 -27.19 -2.72
C GLY A 435 -2.62 -27.92 -3.19
N PHE A 436 -2.26 -29.05 -2.57
CA PHE A 436 -1.13 -29.87 -3.02
C PHE A 436 -1.40 -30.51 -4.38
N ALA A 437 -2.59 -31.09 -4.56
CA ALA A 437 -3.00 -31.64 -5.85
C ALA A 437 -3.02 -30.57 -6.94
N ALA A 438 -3.61 -29.41 -6.65
CA ALA A 438 -3.69 -28.28 -7.58
C ALA A 438 -2.31 -27.74 -7.99
N LYS A 439 -1.35 -27.65 -7.05
CA LYS A 439 0.03 -27.25 -7.36
C LYS A 439 0.72 -28.27 -8.25
N LYS A 440 0.65 -29.56 -7.91
CA LYS A 440 1.31 -30.64 -8.66
C LYS A 440 0.74 -30.82 -10.07
N LEU A 441 -0.58 -30.69 -10.25
CA LEU A 441 -1.19 -30.67 -11.58
C LEU A 441 -0.74 -29.44 -12.39
N GLY A 442 -0.62 -28.27 -11.76
CA GLY A 442 -0.07 -27.07 -12.41
C GLY A 442 1.38 -27.27 -12.88
N GLU A 443 2.24 -27.86 -12.05
CA GLU A 443 3.63 -28.21 -12.41
C GLU A 443 3.68 -29.19 -13.62
N GLN A 444 2.76 -30.16 -13.69
CA GLN A 444 2.66 -31.07 -14.83
C GLN A 444 2.26 -30.34 -16.12
N LEU A 445 1.25 -29.46 -16.05
CA LEU A 445 0.82 -28.66 -17.21
C LEU A 445 1.90 -27.71 -17.69
N GLU A 446 2.63 -27.07 -16.77
CA GLU A 446 3.76 -26.19 -17.11
C GLU A 446 4.85 -26.96 -17.87
N LYS A 447 5.18 -28.18 -17.41
CA LYS A 447 6.16 -29.03 -18.09
C LYS A 447 5.76 -29.31 -19.53
N LEU A 448 4.50 -29.69 -19.77
CA LEU A 448 3.97 -29.93 -21.12
C LEU A 448 4.02 -28.66 -21.98
N CYS A 449 3.68 -27.51 -21.41
CA CYS A 449 3.77 -26.21 -22.09
C CYS A 449 5.21 -25.84 -22.48
N ARG A 450 6.19 -26.18 -21.62
CA ARG A 450 7.62 -25.94 -21.88
C ARG A 450 8.15 -26.85 -23.00
N GLU A 451 7.69 -28.09 -23.03
CA GLU A 451 8.01 -29.10 -24.05
C GLU A 451 7.26 -28.87 -25.38
N HIS A 452 6.32 -27.90 -25.42
CA HIS A 452 5.46 -27.57 -26.57
C HIS A 452 4.60 -28.76 -27.04
N GLU A 453 4.19 -29.63 -26.12
CA GLU A 453 3.37 -30.80 -26.41
C GLU A 453 1.87 -30.45 -26.34
N VAL A 454 1.37 -29.78 -27.38
CA VAL A 454 -0.03 -29.26 -27.42
C VAL A 454 -1.07 -30.37 -27.32
N ASP A 455 -0.86 -31.49 -28.01
CA ASP A 455 -1.82 -32.61 -28.01
C ASP A 455 -1.96 -33.24 -26.62
N GLU A 456 -0.85 -33.39 -25.91
CA GLU A 456 -0.84 -33.96 -24.57
C GLU A 456 -1.37 -32.98 -23.53
N LEU A 457 -1.10 -31.69 -23.70
CA LEU A 457 -1.70 -30.61 -22.91
C LEU A 457 -3.23 -30.63 -23.02
N LYS A 458 -3.78 -30.75 -24.23
CA LYS A 458 -5.23 -30.83 -24.46
C LYS A 458 -5.84 -32.04 -23.75
N LYS A 459 -5.25 -33.23 -23.90
CA LYS A 459 -5.72 -34.44 -23.20
C LYS A 459 -5.68 -34.27 -21.68
N ARG A 460 -4.63 -33.65 -21.16
CA ARG A 460 -4.48 -33.44 -19.71
C ARG A 460 -5.50 -32.44 -19.18
N LEU A 461 -5.77 -31.36 -19.91
CA LEU A 461 -6.82 -30.41 -19.55
C LEU A 461 -8.21 -31.07 -19.58
N GLN A 462 -8.48 -31.94 -20.55
CA GLN A 462 -9.73 -32.72 -20.61
C GLN A 462 -9.87 -33.75 -19.48
N SER A 463 -8.76 -34.22 -18.88
CA SER A 463 -8.84 -35.13 -17.73
C SER A 463 -9.15 -34.39 -16.43
N ILE A 464 -8.66 -33.14 -16.33
CA ILE A 464 -8.77 -32.30 -15.13
C ILE A 464 -10.12 -31.57 -15.07
N TYR A 465 -10.57 -31.02 -16.18
CA TYR A 465 -11.78 -30.21 -16.27
C TYR A 465 -12.95 -31.03 -16.82
N SER A 466 -14.17 -30.66 -16.42
CA SER A 466 -15.37 -31.19 -17.07
C SER A 466 -15.44 -30.74 -18.54
N ASP A 467 -16.20 -31.48 -19.37
CA ASP A 467 -16.35 -31.15 -20.80
C ASP A 467 -16.83 -29.69 -21.01
N GLU A 468 -17.77 -29.22 -20.19
CA GLU A 468 -18.30 -27.84 -20.25
C GLU A 468 -17.23 -26.79 -19.87
N GLU A 469 -16.45 -27.04 -18.83
CA GLU A 469 -15.38 -26.12 -18.39
C GLU A 469 -14.22 -26.11 -19.38
N TYR A 470 -13.87 -27.26 -19.94
CA TYR A 470 -12.84 -27.37 -20.96
C TYR A 470 -13.22 -26.59 -22.21
N GLU A 471 -14.46 -26.72 -22.69
CA GLU A 471 -14.97 -25.92 -23.81
C GLU A 471 -14.89 -24.42 -23.49
N HIS A 472 -15.38 -23.99 -22.32
CA HIS A 472 -15.34 -22.57 -21.94
C HIS A 472 -13.91 -22.02 -21.80
N LEU A 473 -12.95 -22.85 -21.35
CA LEU A 473 -11.54 -22.45 -21.23
C LEU A 473 -10.82 -22.39 -22.58
N THR A 474 -11.17 -23.26 -23.52
CA THR A 474 -10.46 -23.41 -24.81
C THR A 474 -11.15 -22.72 -25.98
N ASP A 475 -12.38 -22.22 -25.81
CA ASP A 475 -13.15 -21.56 -26.86
C ASP A 475 -12.40 -20.35 -27.46
N GLY A 476 -12.19 -20.39 -28.78
CA GLY A 476 -11.53 -19.33 -29.52
C GLY A 476 -10.01 -19.18 -29.31
N LEU A 477 -9.36 -20.07 -28.56
CA LEU A 477 -7.90 -20.05 -28.40
C LEU A 477 -7.20 -20.81 -29.54
N ASP A 478 -6.18 -20.20 -30.11
CA ASP A 478 -5.22 -20.91 -30.97
C ASP A 478 -4.22 -21.71 -30.12
N ASP A 479 -3.43 -22.57 -30.77
CA ASP A 479 -2.49 -23.45 -30.07
C ASP A 479 -1.43 -22.65 -29.28
N ASP A 480 -1.03 -21.48 -29.78
CA ASP A 480 -0.09 -20.59 -29.10
C ASP A 480 -0.73 -19.90 -27.87
N ALA A 481 -1.97 -19.42 -27.98
CA ALA A 481 -2.70 -18.85 -26.86
C ALA A 481 -3.07 -19.91 -25.81
N LEU A 482 -3.24 -21.17 -26.21
CA LEU A 482 -3.42 -22.29 -25.29
C LEU A 482 -2.14 -22.56 -24.48
N ILE A 483 -0.98 -22.52 -25.12
CA ILE A 483 0.32 -22.62 -24.42
C ILE A 483 0.50 -21.43 -23.48
N ASP A 484 0.18 -20.22 -23.91
CA ASP A 484 0.30 -19.03 -23.07
C ASP A 484 -0.69 -19.04 -21.89
N MET A 485 -1.88 -19.63 -22.07
CA MET A 485 -2.79 -19.92 -20.96
C MET A 485 -2.19 -20.96 -20.01
N GLY A 486 -1.69 -22.07 -20.55
CA GLY A 486 -1.08 -23.15 -19.78
C GLY A 486 0.11 -22.67 -18.93
N ARG A 487 0.91 -21.75 -19.48
CA ARG A 487 1.98 -21.05 -18.75
C ARG A 487 1.48 -20.23 -17.57
N LYS A 488 0.24 -19.72 -17.57
CA LYS A 488 -0.32 -19.00 -16.42
C LYS A 488 -0.62 -19.94 -15.24
N PHE A 489 -0.83 -21.23 -15.48
CA PHE A 489 -1.06 -22.24 -14.44
C PHE A 489 0.20 -22.72 -13.73
N PHE A 490 1.39 -22.18 -14.05
CA PHE A 490 2.66 -22.59 -13.44
C PHE A 490 2.68 -22.49 -11.91
N ARG A 491 1.85 -21.60 -11.33
CA ARG A 491 1.73 -21.43 -9.88
C ARG A 491 0.76 -22.42 -9.21
N GLY A 492 0.16 -23.30 -9.99
CA GLY A 492 -0.90 -24.21 -9.57
C GLY A 492 -2.24 -23.87 -10.23
N LEU A 493 -3.10 -24.88 -10.30
CA LEU A 493 -4.47 -24.72 -10.76
C LEU A 493 -5.31 -23.94 -9.75
N HIS A 494 -6.17 -23.04 -10.25
CA HIS A 494 -7.17 -22.40 -9.42
C HIS A 494 -8.35 -23.35 -9.24
N VAL A 495 -8.67 -23.67 -7.98
CA VAL A 495 -9.77 -24.56 -7.59
C VAL A 495 -10.78 -23.81 -6.74
N ALA A 496 -12.06 -24.05 -6.99
CA ALA A 496 -13.16 -23.46 -6.24
C ALA A 496 -13.90 -24.54 -5.45
N THR A 497 -14.03 -24.34 -4.14
CA THR A 497 -14.87 -25.18 -3.27
C THR A 497 -15.92 -24.30 -2.59
N PRO A 498 -17.15 -24.24 -3.13
CA PRO A 498 -18.24 -23.46 -2.54
C PRO A 498 -18.55 -23.85 -1.09
N VAL A 499 -19.13 -22.91 -0.35
CA VAL A 499 -19.52 -23.14 1.05
C VAL A 499 -20.72 -24.08 1.08
N PHE A 500 -20.60 -25.20 1.80
CA PHE A 500 -21.61 -26.28 1.92
C PHE A 500 -21.87 -27.09 0.64
N ASP A 501 -21.18 -26.79 -0.45
CA ASP A 501 -21.23 -27.52 -1.72
C ASP A 501 -19.81 -27.64 -2.28
N GLY A 502 -18.89 -28.07 -1.42
CA GLY A 502 -17.46 -28.14 -1.71
C GLY A 502 -17.02 -29.55 -2.09
N ALA A 503 -15.77 -29.66 -2.54
CA ALA A 503 -15.15 -30.94 -2.88
C ALA A 503 -15.22 -31.93 -1.71
N SER A 504 -15.74 -33.11 -1.99
CA SER A 504 -15.77 -34.24 -1.07
C SER A 504 -14.36 -34.82 -0.87
N GLU A 505 -14.15 -35.54 0.23
CA GLU A 505 -12.86 -36.19 0.50
C GLU A 505 -12.45 -37.17 -0.61
N ALA A 506 -13.43 -37.88 -1.19
CA ALA A 506 -13.18 -38.83 -2.28
C ALA A 506 -12.67 -38.13 -3.55
N GLU A 507 -13.22 -36.96 -3.89
CA GLU A 507 -12.76 -36.16 -5.03
C GLU A 507 -11.35 -35.61 -4.78
N ILE A 508 -11.06 -35.13 -3.58
CA ILE A 508 -9.70 -34.65 -3.21
C ILE A 508 -8.68 -35.78 -3.33
N ARG A 509 -9.01 -36.97 -2.83
CA ARG A 509 -8.17 -38.18 -2.94
C ARG A 509 -7.93 -38.58 -4.40
N SER A 510 -8.99 -38.56 -5.22
CA SER A 510 -8.87 -38.84 -6.66
C SER A 510 -7.95 -37.83 -7.35
N MET A 511 -8.09 -36.54 -7.02
CA MET A 511 -7.27 -35.48 -7.59
C MET A 511 -5.80 -35.58 -7.15
N LEU A 512 -5.53 -36.00 -5.90
CA LEU A 512 -4.17 -36.29 -5.41
C LEU A 512 -3.51 -37.42 -6.22
N VAL A 513 -4.23 -38.53 -6.43
CA VAL A 513 -3.73 -39.66 -7.22
C VAL A 513 -3.47 -39.23 -8.67
N GLU A 514 -4.38 -38.45 -9.26
CA GLU A 514 -4.19 -37.91 -10.60
C GLU A 514 -2.99 -36.96 -10.68
N ALA A 515 -2.72 -36.19 -9.63
CA ALA A 515 -1.54 -35.34 -9.51
C ALA A 515 -0.23 -36.11 -9.30
N GLY A 516 -0.28 -37.44 -9.15
CA GLY A 516 0.89 -38.30 -8.94
C GLY A 516 1.44 -38.26 -7.51
N VAL A 517 0.62 -37.87 -6.55
CA VAL A 517 0.96 -37.87 -5.11
C VAL A 517 0.15 -38.93 -4.36
N ASP A 518 0.54 -39.19 -3.11
CA ASP A 518 -0.14 -40.17 -2.26
C ASP A 518 -1.61 -39.79 -2.02
N GLU A 519 -2.50 -40.78 -1.99
CA GLU A 519 -3.95 -40.60 -1.80
C GLU A 519 -4.27 -39.88 -0.48
N VAL A 520 -3.42 -40.06 0.55
CA VAL A 520 -3.62 -39.49 1.89
C VAL A 520 -2.94 -38.12 2.02
N GLY A 521 -2.28 -37.61 0.96
CA GLY A 521 -1.60 -36.31 0.97
C GLY A 521 -0.37 -36.27 1.88
N GLN A 522 0.26 -37.43 2.12
CA GLN A 522 1.48 -37.54 2.91
C GLN A 522 2.70 -37.73 2.02
N SER A 523 3.83 -37.15 2.42
CA SER A 523 5.08 -37.23 1.68
C SER A 523 6.23 -37.61 2.61
N THR A 524 7.23 -38.28 2.03
CA THR A 524 8.50 -38.51 2.71
C THR A 524 9.31 -37.22 2.69
N LEU A 525 9.66 -36.72 3.87
CA LEU A 525 10.55 -35.58 4.04
C LEU A 525 11.89 -36.03 4.66
N TYR A 526 12.90 -35.19 4.48
CA TYR A 526 14.24 -35.34 5.03
C TYR A 526 14.57 -34.13 5.91
N ASP A 527 15.31 -34.34 7.00
CA ASP A 527 15.78 -33.26 7.89
C ASP A 527 16.92 -32.48 7.19
N GLY A 528 16.73 -31.18 6.97
CA GLY A 528 17.75 -30.32 6.35
C GLY A 528 19.09 -30.28 7.11
N LEU A 529 19.06 -30.49 8.43
CA LEU A 529 20.25 -30.39 9.28
C LEU A 529 21.09 -31.68 9.31
N THR A 530 20.47 -32.84 9.14
CA THR A 530 21.17 -34.14 9.20
C THR A 530 21.20 -34.85 7.85
N GLY A 531 20.25 -34.56 6.96
CA GLY A 531 20.01 -35.28 5.71
C GLY A 531 19.23 -36.58 5.90
N ASP A 532 18.90 -36.94 7.14
CA ASP A 532 18.20 -38.18 7.45
C ASP A 532 16.72 -38.10 7.08
N LYS A 533 16.16 -39.22 6.64
CA LYS A 533 14.73 -39.36 6.38
C LYS A 533 13.95 -39.35 7.70
N PHE A 534 12.81 -38.66 7.76
CA PHE A 534 11.89 -38.77 8.90
C PHE A 534 11.24 -40.16 8.98
N ASP A 535 11.11 -40.69 10.20
CA ASP A 535 10.57 -42.04 10.45
C ASP A 535 9.16 -42.23 9.88
N ASN A 536 8.32 -41.21 10.02
CA ASN A 536 6.94 -41.21 9.53
C ASN A 536 6.78 -40.25 8.34
N GLN A 537 5.87 -40.59 7.43
CA GLN A 537 5.44 -39.65 6.41
C GLN A 537 4.69 -38.47 7.05
N VAL A 538 4.86 -37.30 6.46
CA VAL A 538 4.33 -36.04 6.98
C VAL A 538 3.26 -35.55 6.03
N THR A 539 2.16 -34.99 6.57
CA THR A 539 1.18 -34.28 5.75
C THR A 539 1.79 -32.98 5.25
N VAL A 540 1.89 -32.87 3.93
CA VAL A 540 2.49 -31.72 3.25
C VAL A 540 1.55 -31.27 2.15
N GLY A 541 1.48 -29.97 1.91
CA GLY A 541 0.64 -29.44 0.85
C GLY A 541 0.65 -27.94 0.80
N VAL A 542 -0.36 -27.34 0.17
CA VAL A 542 -0.41 -25.89 -0.04
C VAL A 542 -1.55 -25.29 0.75
N MET A 543 -1.24 -24.29 1.57
CA MET A 543 -2.22 -23.55 2.35
C MET A 543 -2.18 -22.08 1.99
N TYR A 544 -3.35 -21.43 1.99
CA TYR A 544 -3.44 -19.98 1.81
C TYR A 544 -3.21 -19.25 3.14
N VAL A 545 -2.09 -18.56 3.25
CA VAL A 545 -1.65 -17.89 4.48
C VAL A 545 -1.64 -16.37 4.32
N LEU A 546 -2.11 -15.67 5.36
CA LEU A 546 -2.21 -14.22 5.43
C LEU A 546 -1.21 -13.67 6.45
N LYS A 547 -0.54 -12.57 6.09
CA LYS A 547 0.17 -11.70 7.05
C LYS A 547 -0.84 -10.72 7.64
N LEU A 548 -1.05 -10.76 8.95
CA LEU A 548 -1.97 -9.84 9.61
C LEU A 548 -1.31 -8.48 9.84
N HIS A 549 -2.12 -7.43 9.96
CA HIS A 549 -1.66 -6.05 10.26
C HIS A 549 -1.03 -5.91 11.67
N HIS A 550 -1.06 -6.97 12.47
CA HIS A 550 -0.43 -7.05 13.79
C HIS A 550 1.08 -7.26 13.70
N LEU A 551 1.78 -6.24 13.21
CA LEU A 551 3.23 -6.24 13.05
C LEU A 551 3.95 -6.02 14.38
N VAL A 552 5.10 -6.68 14.56
CA VAL A 552 5.90 -6.57 15.80
C VAL A 552 6.43 -5.15 16.00
N ASP A 553 6.90 -4.48 14.96
CA ASP A 553 7.47 -3.13 15.02
C ASP A 553 6.46 -2.09 15.56
N ASN A 554 5.17 -2.31 15.29
CA ASN A 554 4.11 -1.46 15.81
C ASN A 554 3.87 -1.68 17.30
N LYS A 555 4.17 -2.89 17.82
CA LYS A 555 3.91 -3.30 19.20
C LYS A 555 5.10 -3.10 20.13
N ILE A 556 6.33 -3.15 19.62
CA ILE A 556 7.51 -2.89 20.44
C ILE A 556 7.44 -1.45 20.96
N HIS A 557 7.55 -1.32 22.28
CA HIS A 557 7.59 -0.04 22.98
C HIS A 557 8.43 -0.18 24.24
N ALA A 558 9.42 0.69 24.37
CA ALA A 558 10.29 0.76 25.53
C ALA A 558 10.43 2.23 25.95
N ARG A 559 10.49 2.44 27.27
CA ARG A 559 10.65 3.75 27.88
C ARG A 559 11.65 3.63 29.03
N SER A 560 12.61 4.55 29.07
CA SER A 560 13.43 4.81 30.25
C SER A 560 12.85 5.99 31.03
N THR A 561 13.04 7.20 30.51
CA THR A 561 12.42 8.45 30.97
C THR A 561 11.62 9.07 29.83
N GLY A 562 10.73 10.00 30.14
CA GLY A 562 9.85 10.58 29.12
C GLY A 562 8.97 11.68 29.69
N PRO A 563 8.00 12.17 28.91
CA PRO A 563 7.09 13.20 29.39
C PRO A 563 6.17 12.67 30.51
N TYR A 564 5.74 13.61 31.34
CA TYR A 564 4.87 13.38 32.50
C TYR A 564 3.60 14.24 32.37
N SER A 565 2.53 13.75 32.99
CA SER A 565 1.27 14.46 33.11
C SER A 565 1.45 15.73 33.94
N LEU A 566 0.85 16.83 33.51
CA LEU A 566 0.90 18.09 34.25
C LEU A 566 0.19 18.01 35.60
N VAL A 567 -0.90 17.25 35.67
CA VAL A 567 -1.76 17.18 36.85
C VAL A 567 -1.25 16.12 37.83
N THR A 568 -1.10 14.89 37.36
CA THR A 568 -0.78 13.74 38.23
C THR A 568 0.71 13.49 38.38
N GLN A 569 1.56 14.17 37.60
CA GLN A 569 3.02 13.94 37.54
C GLN A 569 3.43 12.52 37.16
N GLN A 570 2.50 11.65 36.76
CA GLN A 570 2.75 10.30 36.29
C GLN A 570 3.29 10.29 34.84
N PRO A 571 4.05 9.24 34.45
CA PRO A 571 4.35 8.96 33.06
C PRO A 571 3.11 9.07 32.17
N LEU A 572 3.21 9.78 31.04
CA LEU A 572 2.12 9.78 30.05
C LEU A 572 1.80 8.36 29.57
N GLY A 573 0.59 8.16 29.03
CA GLY A 573 0.16 6.87 28.49
C GLY A 573 0.39 6.74 26.99
N GLY A 574 0.71 5.54 26.53
CA GLY A 574 0.72 5.17 25.11
C GLY A 574 2.01 5.51 24.35
N LYS A 575 2.29 4.72 23.30
CA LYS A 575 3.52 4.80 22.48
C LYS A 575 3.73 6.17 21.82
N ALA A 576 2.66 6.81 21.34
CA ALA A 576 2.73 8.10 20.66
C ALA A 576 3.28 9.24 21.54
N GLN A 577 3.09 9.14 22.86
CA GLN A 577 3.60 10.10 23.84
C GLN A 577 4.84 9.60 24.56
N PHE A 578 5.47 8.53 24.06
CA PHE A 578 6.56 7.83 24.74
C PHE A 578 6.20 7.46 26.18
N GLY A 579 4.98 6.91 26.34
CA GLY A 579 4.33 6.67 27.61
C GLY A 579 4.87 5.48 28.41
N GLY A 580 4.56 5.42 29.69
CA GLY A 580 4.90 4.27 30.55
C GLY A 580 3.88 3.13 30.45
N GLN A 581 4.30 1.93 30.82
CA GLN A 581 3.40 0.81 31.06
C GLN A 581 2.61 1.05 32.34
N ARG A 582 1.33 0.69 32.33
CA ARG A 582 0.49 0.76 33.52
C ARG A 582 0.79 -0.44 34.42
N LEU A 583 1.23 -0.18 35.63
CA LEU A 583 1.21 -1.15 36.72
C LEU A 583 -0.12 -1.01 37.46
N GLY A 584 -0.98 -2.02 37.35
CA GLY A 584 -2.29 -2.02 37.96
C GLY A 584 -2.31 -2.69 39.33
N GLU A 585 -3.50 -2.75 39.91
CA GLU A 585 -3.75 -3.37 41.22
C GLU A 585 -3.37 -4.85 41.25
N MET A 586 -3.67 -5.61 40.18
CA MET A 586 -3.34 -7.03 40.11
C MET A 586 -1.82 -7.28 40.09
N GLU A 587 -1.05 -6.42 39.41
CA GLU A 587 0.40 -6.52 39.41
C GLU A 587 1.01 -6.14 40.76
N VAL A 588 0.39 -5.19 41.49
CA VAL A 588 0.77 -4.85 42.86
C VAL A 588 0.56 -6.05 43.78
N TRP A 589 -0.60 -6.70 43.75
CA TRP A 589 -0.86 -7.91 44.55
C TRP A 589 0.14 -9.02 44.27
N ALA A 590 0.54 -9.19 43.01
CA ALA A 590 1.57 -10.17 42.66
C ALA A 590 2.90 -9.85 43.37
N MET A 591 3.33 -8.58 43.41
CA MET A 591 4.55 -8.17 44.11
C MET A 591 4.44 -8.32 45.62
N GLU A 592 3.29 -8.00 46.20
CA GLU A 592 3.00 -8.19 47.63
C GLU A 592 3.08 -9.66 48.03
N ALA A 593 2.52 -10.56 47.21
CA ALA A 593 2.56 -12.01 47.44
C ALA A 593 3.99 -12.57 47.48
N TYR A 594 4.91 -11.99 46.71
CA TYR A 594 6.35 -12.33 46.76
C TYR A 594 7.11 -11.65 47.90
N GLY A 595 6.51 -10.71 48.62
CA GLY A 595 7.19 -9.90 49.63
C GLY A 595 8.20 -8.90 49.03
N ALA A 596 8.03 -8.52 47.75
CA ALA A 596 8.95 -7.65 47.01
C ALA A 596 8.76 -6.15 47.38
N ALA A 597 8.85 -5.81 48.67
CA ALA A 597 8.49 -4.50 49.20
C ALA A 597 9.29 -3.33 48.60
N TYR A 598 10.61 -3.49 48.42
CA TYR A 598 11.45 -2.43 47.82
C TYR A 598 11.15 -2.22 46.34
N THR A 599 10.88 -3.29 45.59
CA THR A 599 10.51 -3.21 44.17
C THR A 599 9.17 -2.52 44.01
N LEU A 600 8.18 -2.90 44.81
CA LEU A 600 6.87 -2.25 44.80
C LEU A 600 6.99 -0.77 45.18
N LYS A 601 7.76 -0.46 46.22
CA LYS A 601 8.02 0.92 46.65
C LYS A 601 8.65 1.75 45.53
N GLU A 602 9.62 1.20 44.79
CA GLU A 602 10.24 1.87 43.65
C GLU A 602 9.22 2.16 42.53
N PHE A 603 8.37 1.19 42.18
CA PHE A 603 7.33 1.36 41.15
C PHE A 603 6.29 2.42 41.50
N LEU A 604 5.87 2.48 42.76
CA LEU A 604 4.85 3.43 43.24
C LEU A 604 5.39 4.84 43.52
N THR A 605 6.72 5.03 43.50
CA THR A 605 7.35 6.33 43.83
C THR A 605 8.25 6.81 42.68
N VAL A 606 9.55 6.50 42.72
CA VAL A 606 10.59 7.06 41.86
C VAL A 606 10.44 6.69 40.38
N LYS A 607 9.74 5.60 40.05
CA LYS A 607 9.39 5.23 38.66
C LYS A 607 8.08 5.85 38.16
N SER A 608 7.31 6.48 39.04
CA SER A 608 5.99 7.05 38.77
C SER A 608 6.00 8.57 39.01
N ASP A 609 5.53 9.01 40.17
CA ASP A 609 5.06 10.37 40.46
C ASP A 609 5.78 11.02 41.65
N ASP A 610 6.87 10.45 42.13
CA ASP A 610 7.82 11.15 43.01
C ASP A 610 8.77 12.03 42.17
N VAL A 611 8.48 13.35 42.12
CA VAL A 611 9.15 14.31 41.24
C VAL A 611 10.62 14.54 41.62
N GLU A 612 10.91 14.65 42.91
CA GLU A 612 12.27 14.84 43.41
C GLU A 612 13.04 13.52 43.42
N GLY A 613 12.38 12.44 43.85
CA GLY A 613 12.95 11.11 43.93
C GLY A 613 13.37 10.56 42.57
N ARG A 614 12.57 10.76 41.51
CA ARG A 614 12.92 10.28 40.15
C ARG A 614 14.18 10.96 39.60
N THR A 615 14.34 12.26 39.84
CA THR A 615 15.49 13.04 39.37
C THR A 615 16.76 12.61 40.13
N THR A 616 16.65 12.52 41.45
CA THR A 616 17.74 12.06 42.32
C THR A 616 18.15 10.62 41.98
N MET A 617 17.17 9.75 41.71
CA MET A 617 17.42 8.36 41.36
C MET A 617 18.13 8.25 40.01
N TYR A 618 17.74 9.04 39.01
CA TYR A 618 18.42 9.08 37.72
C TYR A 618 19.90 9.49 37.87
N GLU A 619 20.18 10.57 38.62
CA GLU A 619 21.56 10.98 38.88
C GLU A 619 22.37 9.90 39.60
N LYS A 620 21.76 9.24 40.58
CA LYS A 620 22.37 8.17 41.35
C LYS A 620 22.72 6.96 40.49
N ILE A 621 21.82 6.55 39.60
CA ILE A 621 22.07 5.48 38.62
C ILE A 621 23.26 5.85 37.73
N VAL A 622 23.31 7.08 37.22
CA VAL A 622 24.43 7.56 36.38
C VAL A 622 25.75 7.58 37.16
N LYS A 623 25.72 7.93 38.46
CA LYS A 623 26.87 7.89 39.38
C LYS A 623 27.23 6.47 39.85
N GLY A 624 26.48 5.44 39.45
CA GLY A 624 26.68 4.04 39.87
C GLY A 624 26.26 3.73 41.32
N ASN A 625 25.51 4.62 41.97
CA ASN A 625 25.12 4.50 43.36
C ASN A 625 23.62 4.15 43.51
N ASN A 626 23.27 2.88 43.31
CA ASN A 626 21.88 2.44 43.12
C ASN A 626 21.09 2.25 44.44
N PHE A 627 21.13 3.22 45.35
CA PHE A 627 20.29 3.21 46.56
C PHE A 627 18.99 3.98 46.38
N LEU A 628 17.88 3.28 46.65
CA LEU A 628 16.54 3.82 46.63
C LEU A 628 16.36 4.87 47.73
N VAL A 629 16.01 6.10 47.32
CA VAL A 629 15.53 7.17 48.20
C VAL A 629 14.20 7.63 47.64
N THR A 630 13.18 7.63 48.49
CA THR A 630 11.79 7.88 48.12
C THR A 630 11.21 9.01 48.95
N GLY A 631 10.54 9.95 48.30
CA GLY A 631 9.64 10.90 48.94
C GLY A 631 8.19 10.38 48.98
N LEU A 632 7.26 11.32 49.12
CA LEU A 632 5.83 11.07 49.01
C LEU A 632 5.39 11.18 47.54
N PRO A 633 4.52 10.27 47.05
CA PRO A 633 3.95 10.38 45.71
C PRO A 633 3.10 11.66 45.55
N GLU A 634 3.21 12.33 44.40
CA GLU A 634 2.37 13.50 44.11
C GLU A 634 0.88 13.15 44.03
N SER A 635 0.52 11.94 43.58
CA SER A 635 -0.88 11.50 43.58
C SER A 635 -1.52 11.53 44.98
N PHE A 636 -0.76 11.16 46.00
CA PHE A 636 -1.21 11.24 47.39
C PHE A 636 -1.33 12.70 47.85
N HIS A 637 -0.39 13.55 47.44
CA HIS A 637 -0.44 14.97 47.76
C HIS A 637 -1.64 15.67 47.11
N VAL A 638 -1.93 15.36 45.84
CA VAL A 638 -3.13 15.81 45.12
C VAL A 638 -4.39 15.37 45.86
N LEU A 639 -4.48 14.10 46.28
CA LEU A 639 -5.62 13.60 47.06
C LEU A 639 -5.83 14.40 48.36
N VAL A 640 -4.78 14.68 49.12
CA VAL A 640 -4.87 15.50 50.34
C VAL A 640 -5.37 16.92 50.02
N LYS A 641 -4.90 17.53 48.92
CA LYS A 641 -5.36 18.85 48.50
C LYS A 641 -6.81 18.84 48.01
N GLU A 642 -7.25 17.79 47.33
CA GLU A 642 -8.64 17.62 46.89
C GLU A 642 -9.58 17.48 48.10
N LEU A 643 -9.21 16.68 49.10
CA LEU A 643 -9.98 16.57 50.35
C LEU A 643 -10.05 17.91 51.10
N LYS A 644 -8.93 18.65 51.18
CA LYS A 644 -8.92 20.00 51.74
C LYS A 644 -9.75 20.99 50.93
N GLY A 645 -9.82 20.82 49.60
CA GLY A 645 -10.70 21.58 48.72
C GLY A 645 -12.19 21.35 49.01
N LEU A 646 -12.55 20.18 49.58
CA LEU A 646 -13.88 19.88 50.10
C LEU A 646 -14.10 20.40 51.54
N CYS A 647 -13.19 21.22 52.07
CA CYS A 647 -13.19 21.71 53.44
C CYS A 647 -13.08 20.60 54.51
N LEU A 648 -12.50 19.45 54.16
CA LEU A 648 -12.12 18.42 55.14
C LEU A 648 -10.73 18.74 55.68
N ASP A 649 -10.59 18.71 57.01
CA ASP A 649 -9.28 18.87 57.63
C ASP A 649 -8.52 17.53 57.62
N VAL A 650 -7.36 17.53 56.99
CA VAL A 650 -6.53 16.34 56.78
C VAL A 650 -5.08 16.71 57.07
N GLU A 651 -4.49 16.11 58.09
CA GLU A 651 -3.12 16.34 58.49
C GLU A 651 -2.34 15.03 58.50
N LEU A 652 -1.06 15.10 58.15
CA LEU A 652 -0.13 14.01 58.36
C LEU A 652 0.45 14.17 59.76
N LEU A 653 0.13 13.23 60.64
CA LEU A 653 0.70 13.20 61.98
C LEU A 653 2.13 12.68 61.89
N GLU A 654 3.09 13.39 62.47
CA GLU A 654 4.43 12.86 62.71
C GLU A 654 4.35 11.91 63.93
N ASP A 655 4.80 10.67 63.76
CA ASP A 655 5.02 9.72 64.86
C ASP A 655 6.38 9.97 65.55
#